data_AF-A0A257EX24-F1
#
_entry.id   AF-A0A257EX24-F1
#
_cell.length_a   1.000
_cell.length_b   1.000
_cell.length_c   1.000
_cell.angle_alpha   90.00
_cell.angle_beta   90.00
_cell.angle_gamma   90.00
#
_symmetry.space_group_name_H-M   'P 1'
#
loop_
_entity.id
_entity.type
_entity.pdbx_description
1 polymer ?
#
loop_
_entity_poly.entity_id
_entity_poly.type
_entity_poly.pdbx_seq_one_letter_code
_entity_poly.pdbx_strand_id
1 'polypeptide(L)'
;MSDDIFSAFGRGFVAFAHTKAADLVGDSFSDSGKLVTSLADGKTGTTKTAFDAVKADVDQLSTIGTALKKAIDKEITDATAAVQEMATELGAADFEADELARALTALGKLLVAYDNAIQKVAEKVSEKASGTMTPEQIKADINGMNAPIKKLLNTAGSAVTTNFDLLCKAVLGIDGASDSLGEKLKWDYAEKKLSCEFASVGASTLAPLNFDGASLVAFFTYKTEFKAGINLKTKLKAGLRNDKFLEKIMPGQAPTADTDQVAITLDTKDGLTFGAGKDKRLILPVRFAWPGLELREFAIEQPAQDNAEGKNRVNVVVTVAGKLGDTFACVVEGGGISIRWNDGAAPDVSPKIPSGAGLRLKTPAVTGGGYLRYDEVKKEYGGVFQLEMLKIGVTAIGLLGTDPFNMVIVIGVRFAPKIELGFGFTLSGLGGILAIERSLDSAALRDGLKDGVVGQLLFPADPVAAAPQILNQLGKIFPPRAGGFVIGPIAELGWGSQAGFVKARLGVVISLPDPKLVLLGNVQIGVPSADVDEKLRVIDLRAEIMGEITPEYFFLKVSLAKSKLFKLEVTGDIALFIQWAGEGAFALSVGGFFPGYEAPKQIGPMQRVGIKFAPPAKWLSISANAYLAVTSNTVQFGGRVEVIAKLDPAKAEAWIQLDALFQWAPHFYFVIRIDAGIKVSAFGVTLAGVSFKGELSGDKPFRLEGRAEVEILWWDVPVDIGPITWGESTPPPAPELDPLDVAQQALTADNAWTPLLPPEAQSIARLAPADDVPLYHPMGQIELRQISVPLETDIDRIGSSTAIRKRINLRAATLDGQAAGAVWPLNDHFPPGHFLKLSDHEVLGRPEYESHVSGLGMGAARGAAFSTATHAGLAWNTVLPGKPVDPPLGLIWALNGHAGKLLGASDKVRAQRVGANPYFEIPRPVPAVELAQRGAVKVMSAETLLAAGATPGLAMPASAAAEAVRIGGNQGVELTTLAMGLV
;
A
#
# COMPACT_ATOMS: atom_id res chain seq x y z
N MET A 1 48.04 -24.95 1.96
CA MET A 1 48.95 -24.02 1.26
C MET A 1 48.44 -23.88 -0.17
N SER A 2 47.41 -23.04 -0.31
CA SER A 2 46.92 -22.49 -1.57
C SER A 2 46.28 -21.19 -1.12
N ASP A 3 47.12 -20.20 -0.81
CA ASP A 3 46.65 -18.84 -0.59
C ASP A 3 45.79 -18.50 -1.79
N ASP A 4 44.55 -18.10 -1.53
CA ASP A 4 43.56 -17.78 -2.54
C ASP A 4 44.20 -16.87 -3.59
N ILE A 5 44.25 -17.34 -4.84
CA ILE A 5 44.91 -16.65 -5.95
C ILE A 5 44.37 -15.22 -6.06
N PHE A 6 43.12 -14.99 -5.67
CA PHE A 6 42.49 -13.67 -5.64
C PHE A 6 42.94 -12.81 -4.48
N SER A 7 43.05 -13.35 -3.26
CA SER A 7 43.61 -12.64 -2.12
C SER A 7 45.10 -12.31 -2.31
N ALA A 8 45.87 -13.23 -2.90
CA ALA A 8 47.27 -13.00 -3.29
C ALA A 8 47.40 -11.95 -4.41
N PHE A 9 46.53 -11.99 -5.42
CA PHE A 9 46.47 -10.98 -6.48
C PHE A 9 46.02 -9.62 -5.94
N GLY A 10 44.99 -9.59 -5.09
CA GLY A 10 44.45 -8.38 -4.46
C GLY A 10 45.48 -7.71 -3.56
N ARG A 11 46.17 -8.48 -2.71
CA ARG A 11 47.29 -7.99 -1.90
C ARG A 11 48.43 -7.44 -2.76
N GLY A 12 48.79 -8.16 -3.84
CA GLY A 12 49.80 -7.71 -4.80
C GLY A 12 49.42 -6.40 -5.49
N PHE A 13 48.16 -6.27 -5.91
CA PHE A 13 47.61 -5.06 -6.53
C PHE A 13 47.61 -3.88 -5.56
N VAL A 14 47.11 -4.06 -4.33
CA VAL A 14 47.10 -3.00 -3.31
C VAL A 14 48.52 -2.60 -2.92
N ALA A 15 49.46 -3.54 -2.79
CA ALA A 15 50.86 -3.23 -2.48
C ALA A 15 51.50 -2.38 -3.58
N PHE A 16 51.22 -2.72 -4.84
CA PHE A 16 51.63 -1.92 -5.99
C PHE A 16 50.97 -0.54 -5.97
N ALA A 17 49.65 -0.46 -5.81
CA ALA A 17 48.89 0.79 -5.78
C ALA A 17 49.34 1.70 -4.64
N HIS A 18 49.60 1.15 -3.45
CA HIS A 18 50.14 1.87 -2.31
C HIS A 18 51.52 2.47 -2.62
N THR A 19 52.43 1.66 -3.16
CA THR A 19 53.78 2.14 -3.54
C THR A 19 53.67 3.30 -4.52
N LYS A 20 52.82 3.18 -5.55
CA LYS A 20 52.65 4.21 -6.57
C LYS A 20 51.91 5.44 -6.07
N ALA A 21 50.97 5.27 -5.15
CA ALA A 21 50.29 6.37 -4.49
C ALA A 21 51.25 7.14 -3.57
N ALA A 22 52.15 6.44 -2.86
CA ALA A 22 53.20 7.05 -2.07
C ALA A 22 54.17 7.86 -2.94
N ASP A 23 54.58 7.31 -4.09
CA ASP A 23 55.40 8.04 -5.08
C ASP A 23 54.66 9.30 -5.61
N LEU A 24 53.37 9.19 -5.96
CA LEU A 24 52.56 10.31 -6.44
C LEU A 24 52.49 11.44 -5.41
N VAL A 25 52.15 11.09 -4.16
CA VAL A 25 52.04 12.03 -3.03
C VAL A 25 53.40 12.62 -2.66
N GLY A 26 54.48 11.85 -2.71
CA GLY A 26 55.83 12.32 -2.40
C GLY A 26 56.43 13.25 -3.47
N ASP A 27 56.25 12.91 -4.74
CA ASP A 27 56.94 13.58 -5.85
C ASP A 27 56.17 14.77 -6.41
N SER A 28 54.86 14.61 -6.61
CA SER A 28 54.03 15.56 -7.38
C SER A 28 52.89 16.19 -6.57
N PHE A 29 52.42 15.54 -5.51
CA PHE A 29 51.30 16.01 -4.71
C PHE A 29 51.67 16.25 -3.22
N SER A 30 52.93 16.60 -2.96
CA SER A 30 53.42 16.88 -1.60
C SER A 30 53.17 18.32 -1.14
N ASP A 31 53.02 19.23 -2.10
CA ASP A 31 52.69 20.63 -1.88
C ASP A 31 52.01 21.22 -3.12
N SER A 32 51.27 22.32 -2.92
CA SER A 32 50.53 23.01 -3.97
C SER A 32 51.41 23.44 -5.15
N GLY A 33 52.66 23.83 -4.92
CA GLY A 33 53.58 24.31 -5.96
C GLY A 33 54.07 23.19 -6.87
N LYS A 34 54.44 22.04 -6.30
CA LYS A 34 54.79 20.83 -7.06
C LYS A 34 53.60 20.30 -7.87
N LEU A 35 52.39 20.33 -7.31
CA LEU A 35 51.19 19.91 -8.03
C LEU A 35 50.94 20.77 -9.27
N VAL A 36 50.96 22.10 -9.11
CA VAL A 36 50.79 23.02 -10.25
C VAL A 36 51.90 22.82 -11.28
N THR A 37 53.13 22.55 -10.83
CA THR A 37 54.27 22.24 -11.72
C THR A 37 54.04 20.97 -12.53
N SER A 38 53.65 19.86 -11.87
CA SER A 38 53.41 18.59 -12.56
C SER A 38 52.24 18.64 -13.53
N LEU A 39 51.23 19.49 -13.27
CA LEU A 39 50.09 19.69 -14.17
C LEU A 39 50.44 20.57 -15.38
N ALA A 40 51.46 21.44 -15.23
CA ALA A 40 51.99 22.29 -16.29
C ALA A 40 52.97 21.56 -17.24
N ASP A 41 53.50 20.40 -16.82
CA ASP A 41 54.45 19.63 -17.61
C ASP A 41 53.83 19.11 -18.92
N GLY A 42 54.54 19.32 -20.03
CA GLY A 42 54.08 18.96 -21.38
C GLY A 42 53.04 19.91 -22.01
N LYS A 43 52.67 21.01 -21.34
CA LYS A 43 51.81 22.06 -21.92
C LYS A 43 52.61 23.04 -22.76
N THR A 44 52.00 23.58 -23.82
CA THR A 44 52.60 24.60 -24.69
C THR A 44 51.62 25.74 -24.92
N GLY A 45 52.10 26.90 -25.40
CA GLY A 45 51.24 28.05 -25.72
C GLY A 45 50.62 28.74 -24.50
N THR A 46 49.43 29.31 -24.70
CA THR A 46 48.72 30.16 -23.72
C THR A 46 48.37 29.43 -22.43
N THR A 47 48.09 28.13 -22.49
CA THR A 47 47.82 27.29 -21.32
C THR A 47 49.05 27.23 -20.41
N LYS A 48 50.26 27.05 -20.96
CA LYS A 48 51.50 27.02 -20.17
C LYS A 48 51.73 28.35 -19.43
N THR A 49 51.52 29.47 -20.11
CA THR A 49 51.67 30.80 -19.49
C THR A 49 50.71 31.00 -18.32
N ALA A 50 49.47 30.51 -18.42
CA ALA A 50 48.49 30.59 -17.33
C ALA A 50 48.88 29.71 -16.13
N PHE A 51 49.39 28.50 -16.37
CA PHE A 51 49.94 27.64 -15.32
C PHE A 51 51.17 28.25 -14.63
N ASP A 52 52.11 28.81 -15.39
CA ASP A 52 53.31 29.46 -14.85
C ASP A 52 52.93 30.71 -13.99
N ALA A 53 51.88 31.44 -14.37
CA ALA A 53 51.34 32.57 -13.59
C ALA A 53 50.69 32.12 -12.27
N VAL A 54 49.88 31.05 -12.30
CA VAL A 54 49.27 30.48 -11.08
C VAL A 54 50.35 29.91 -10.15
N LYS A 55 51.40 29.31 -10.70
CA LYS A 55 52.56 28.86 -9.91
C LYS A 55 53.25 30.03 -9.22
N ALA A 56 53.52 31.12 -9.93
CA ALA A 56 54.11 32.31 -9.34
C ALA A 56 53.23 32.90 -8.22
N ASP A 57 51.91 32.91 -8.39
CA ASP A 57 50.96 33.35 -7.36
C ASP A 57 51.05 32.48 -6.09
N VAL A 58 51.16 31.16 -6.24
CA VAL A 58 51.32 30.20 -5.14
C VAL A 58 52.67 30.37 -4.44
N ASP A 59 53.76 30.52 -5.19
CA ASP A 59 55.12 30.68 -4.64
C ASP A 59 55.30 32.04 -3.92
N GLN A 60 54.66 33.10 -4.41
CA GLN A 60 54.70 34.44 -3.81
C GLN A 60 53.64 34.65 -2.72
N LEU A 61 52.78 33.66 -2.46
CA LEU A 61 51.66 33.76 -1.51
C LEU A 61 50.76 34.98 -1.76
N SER A 62 50.45 35.27 -3.03
CA SER A 62 49.48 36.32 -3.36
C SER A 62 48.10 36.00 -2.76
N THR A 63 47.16 36.94 -2.73
CA THR A 63 45.81 36.68 -2.19
C THR A 63 45.15 35.47 -2.86
N ILE A 64 45.35 35.30 -4.17
CA ILE A 64 44.87 34.18 -4.97
C ILE A 64 45.68 32.90 -4.65
N GLY A 65 47.01 32.99 -4.60
CA GLY A 65 47.88 31.85 -4.31
C GLY A 65 47.71 31.29 -2.90
N THR A 66 47.50 32.14 -1.90
CA THR A 66 47.22 31.75 -0.51
C THR A 66 45.89 31.02 -0.39
N ALA A 67 44.85 31.50 -1.08
CA ALA A 67 43.55 30.83 -1.11
C ALA A 67 43.62 29.47 -1.80
N LEU A 68 44.34 29.38 -2.93
CA LEU A 68 44.54 28.13 -3.65
C LEU A 68 45.38 27.13 -2.83
N LYS A 69 46.49 27.58 -2.24
CA LYS A 69 47.33 26.78 -1.35
C LYS A 69 46.53 26.19 -0.20
N LYS A 70 45.76 27.00 0.53
CA LYS A 70 44.90 26.54 1.63
C LYS A 70 43.85 25.52 1.16
N ALA A 71 43.28 25.71 -0.03
CA ALA A 71 42.30 24.81 -0.60
C ALA A 71 42.89 23.47 -1.05
N ILE A 72 44.17 23.44 -1.46
CA ILE A 72 44.90 22.23 -1.88
C ILE A 72 45.54 21.51 -0.68
N ASP A 73 46.06 22.22 0.32
CA ASP A 73 46.73 21.63 1.50
C ASP A 73 45.82 20.64 2.25
N LYS A 74 44.50 20.91 2.28
CA LYS A 74 43.50 19.95 2.80
C LYS A 74 43.49 18.64 2.01
N GLU A 75 43.45 18.72 0.69
CA GLU A 75 43.41 17.52 -0.17
C GLU A 75 44.73 16.74 -0.10
N ILE A 76 45.87 17.42 0.05
CA ILE A 76 47.18 16.78 0.28
C ILE A 76 47.18 16.01 1.60
N THR A 77 46.60 16.59 2.65
CA THR A 77 46.45 15.93 3.95
C THR A 77 45.58 14.69 3.84
N ASP A 78 44.43 14.79 3.17
CA ASP A 78 43.50 13.68 2.97
C ASP A 78 44.13 12.55 2.11
N ALA A 79 44.90 12.90 1.08
CA ALA A 79 45.65 11.93 0.28
C ALA A 79 46.79 11.26 1.05
N THR A 80 47.52 12.00 1.89
CA THR A 80 48.57 11.42 2.74
C THR A 80 48.01 10.44 3.76
N ALA A 81 46.87 10.80 4.39
CA ALA A 81 46.17 9.91 5.31
C ALA A 81 45.67 8.63 4.59
N ALA A 82 45.16 8.77 3.36
CA ALA A 82 44.74 7.64 2.55
C ALA A 82 45.90 6.68 2.19
N VAL A 83 47.11 7.20 1.89
CA VAL A 83 48.30 6.35 1.69
C VAL A 83 48.64 5.57 2.97
N GLN A 84 48.57 6.22 4.13
CA GLN A 84 48.83 5.57 5.42
C GLN A 84 47.77 4.52 5.78
N GLU A 85 46.50 4.78 5.47
CA GLU A 85 45.39 3.83 5.65
C GLU A 85 45.62 2.58 4.78
N MET A 86 46.00 2.74 3.51
CA MET A 86 46.40 1.60 2.66
C MET A 86 47.59 0.82 3.22
N ALA A 87 48.62 1.50 3.73
CA ALA A 87 49.79 0.85 4.34
C ALA A 87 49.40 0.00 5.55
N THR A 88 48.46 0.51 6.35
CA THR A 88 47.95 -0.16 7.56
C THR A 88 47.22 -1.45 7.20
N GLU A 89 46.31 -1.40 6.22
CA GLU A 89 45.57 -2.58 5.76
C GLU A 89 46.50 -3.62 5.10
N LEU A 90 47.51 -3.19 4.35
CA LEU A 90 48.53 -4.10 3.76
C LEU A 90 49.39 -4.83 4.80
N GLY A 91 49.58 -4.21 5.96
CA GLY A 91 50.33 -4.73 7.09
C GLY A 91 49.57 -5.76 7.93
N ALA A 92 48.28 -6.02 7.63
CA ALA A 92 47.50 -7.04 8.31
C ALA A 92 48.14 -8.44 8.15
N ALA A 93 48.10 -9.22 9.24
CA ALA A 93 48.66 -10.57 9.28
C ALA A 93 47.88 -11.53 8.34
N ASP A 94 46.55 -11.41 8.37
CA ASP A 94 45.62 -12.09 7.47
C ASP A 94 45.00 -11.00 6.57
N PHE A 95 45.38 -10.99 5.29
CA PHE A 95 44.88 -10.01 4.32
C PHE A 95 43.72 -10.67 3.55
N GLU A 96 42.51 -10.42 3.99
CA GLU A 96 41.29 -11.01 3.44
C GLU A 96 40.46 -9.95 2.67
N ALA A 97 39.25 -10.32 2.25
CA ALA A 97 38.37 -9.46 1.46
C ALA A 97 38.04 -8.12 2.14
N ASP A 98 37.97 -8.09 3.47
CA ASP A 98 37.64 -6.89 4.25
C ASP A 98 38.81 -5.88 4.27
N GLU A 99 40.04 -6.36 4.50
CA GLU A 99 41.27 -5.56 4.42
C GLU A 99 41.48 -5.03 3.00
N LEU A 100 41.23 -5.88 1.99
CA LEU A 100 41.25 -5.48 0.58
C LEU A 100 40.24 -4.37 0.30
N ALA A 101 38.99 -4.50 0.76
CA ALA A 101 37.95 -3.50 0.57
C ALA A 101 38.28 -2.16 1.26
N ARG A 102 38.82 -2.18 2.47
CA ARG A 102 39.27 -0.97 3.19
C ARG A 102 40.47 -0.33 2.50
N ALA A 103 41.44 -1.11 2.04
CA ALA A 103 42.58 -0.60 1.30
C ALA A 103 42.18 0.03 -0.05
N LEU A 104 41.24 -0.58 -0.78
CA LEU A 104 40.68 -0.02 -2.02
C LEU A 104 39.84 1.25 -1.76
N THR A 105 39.17 1.31 -0.62
CA THR A 105 38.47 2.53 -0.18
C THR A 105 39.47 3.66 0.07
N ALA A 106 40.58 3.37 0.73
CA ALA A 106 41.67 4.33 0.95
C ALA A 106 42.30 4.79 -0.38
N LEU A 107 42.58 3.88 -1.33
CA LEU A 107 43.01 4.24 -2.68
C LEU A 107 42.01 5.20 -3.36
N GLY A 108 40.72 4.91 -3.19
CA GLY A 108 39.64 5.74 -3.68
C GLY A 108 39.60 7.15 -3.07
N LYS A 109 39.77 7.29 -1.75
CA LYS A 109 39.88 8.59 -1.06
C LYS A 109 41.03 9.43 -1.63
N LEU A 110 42.18 8.81 -1.89
CA LEU A 110 43.33 9.46 -2.50
C LEU A 110 43.00 10.00 -3.91
N LEU A 111 42.36 9.18 -4.74
CA LEU A 111 41.98 9.59 -6.10
C LEU A 111 40.95 10.73 -6.11
N VAL A 112 40.03 10.73 -5.15
CA VAL A 112 39.07 11.84 -4.96
C VAL A 112 39.77 13.11 -4.53
N ALA A 113 40.66 13.04 -3.53
CA ALA A 113 41.41 14.20 -3.06
C ALA A 113 42.27 14.81 -4.17
N TYR A 114 42.88 13.96 -4.99
CA TYR A 114 43.66 14.39 -6.15
C TYR A 114 42.78 15.05 -7.24
N ASP A 115 41.63 14.48 -7.59
CA ASP A 115 40.69 15.09 -8.56
C ASP A 115 40.17 16.46 -8.08
N ASN A 116 39.82 16.56 -6.79
CA ASN A 116 39.41 17.82 -6.17
C ASN A 116 40.52 18.89 -6.26
N ALA A 117 41.77 18.51 -6.01
CA ALA A 117 42.91 19.41 -6.10
C ALA A 117 43.14 19.89 -7.55
N ILE A 118 43.05 18.99 -8.53
CA ILE A 118 43.14 19.35 -9.95
C ILE A 118 42.02 20.32 -10.34
N GLN A 119 40.79 20.06 -9.91
CA GLN A 119 39.66 20.94 -10.21
C GLN A 119 39.89 22.36 -9.67
N LYS A 120 40.36 22.48 -8.42
CA LYS A 120 40.70 23.77 -7.80
C LYS A 120 41.80 24.50 -8.56
N VAL A 121 42.83 23.78 -9.04
CA VAL A 121 43.89 24.37 -9.88
C VAL A 121 43.33 24.80 -11.24
N ALA A 122 42.52 23.98 -11.89
CA ALA A 122 41.93 24.27 -13.20
C ALA A 122 41.04 25.52 -13.17
N GLU A 123 40.22 25.67 -12.12
CA GLU A 123 39.39 26.86 -11.88
C GLU A 123 40.27 28.13 -11.81
N LYS A 124 41.37 28.10 -11.05
CA LYS A 124 42.26 29.26 -10.91
C LYS A 124 43.12 29.55 -12.14
N VAL A 125 43.50 28.53 -12.90
CA VAL A 125 44.18 28.70 -14.19
C VAL A 125 43.22 29.33 -15.21
N SER A 126 41.93 28.98 -15.19
CA SER A 126 40.91 29.58 -16.08
C SER A 126 40.70 31.06 -15.82
N GLU A 127 40.73 31.49 -14.56
CA GLU A 127 40.60 32.92 -14.19
C GLU A 127 41.74 33.79 -14.76
N LYS A 128 42.92 33.20 -14.95
CA LYS A 128 44.13 33.88 -15.47
C LYS A 128 44.30 33.76 -16.98
N ALA A 129 43.73 32.72 -17.58
CA ALA A 129 43.74 32.47 -19.02
C ALA A 129 42.68 33.35 -19.72
N SER A 130 42.95 34.66 -19.83
CA SER A 130 42.13 35.68 -20.50
C SER A 130 41.09 35.14 -21.53
N GLY A 131 39.86 34.89 -21.07
CA GLY A 131 38.61 34.79 -21.86
C GLY A 131 38.47 33.74 -22.97
N THR A 132 39.42 32.83 -23.20
CA THR A 132 39.38 31.92 -24.37
C THR A 132 39.18 30.43 -24.04
N MET A 133 39.21 30.03 -22.77
CA MET A 133 38.98 28.63 -22.36
C MET A 133 38.14 28.55 -21.08
N THR A 134 37.08 27.75 -21.10
CA THR A 134 36.22 27.45 -19.93
C THR A 134 36.95 26.54 -18.91
N PRO A 135 36.58 26.53 -17.62
CA PRO A 135 37.11 25.60 -16.63
C PRO A 135 37.03 24.13 -17.08
N GLU A 136 35.97 23.76 -17.82
CA GLU A 136 35.76 22.43 -18.37
C GLU A 136 36.72 22.13 -19.54
N GLN A 137 36.97 23.11 -20.41
CA GLN A 137 37.96 22.99 -21.48
C GLN A 137 39.39 22.91 -20.95
N ILE A 138 39.71 23.64 -19.87
CA ILE A 138 41.00 23.54 -19.20
C ILE A 138 41.11 22.21 -18.45
N LYS A 139 40.05 21.73 -17.79
CA LYS A 139 40.03 20.40 -17.15
C LYS A 139 40.20 19.26 -18.18
N ALA A 140 39.63 19.40 -19.37
CA ALA A 140 39.82 18.46 -20.48
C ALA A 140 41.21 18.57 -21.12
N ASP A 141 41.76 19.79 -21.23
CA ASP A 141 43.11 20.05 -21.76
C ASP A 141 44.21 19.68 -20.76
N ILE A 142 43.93 19.70 -19.46
CA ILE A 142 44.71 19.02 -18.41
C ILE A 142 44.60 17.50 -18.64
N ASN A 143 45.36 17.00 -19.62
CA ASN A 143 45.70 15.59 -19.82
C ASN A 143 46.45 14.95 -18.60
N GLY A 144 46.35 15.55 -17.42
CA GLY A 144 47.28 15.42 -16.29
C GLY A 144 46.97 14.34 -15.26
N MET A 145 45.96 13.48 -15.44
CA MET A 145 45.97 12.19 -14.71
C MET A 145 46.83 11.15 -15.42
N ASN A 146 46.98 11.24 -16.75
CA ASN A 146 47.66 10.21 -17.52
C ASN A 146 49.17 10.25 -17.33
N ALA A 147 49.87 11.38 -17.43
CA ALA A 147 51.34 11.35 -17.44
C ALA A 147 51.98 10.81 -16.13
N PRO A 148 51.58 11.26 -14.92
CA PRO A 148 52.13 10.74 -13.67
C PRO A 148 51.73 9.29 -13.44
N ILE A 149 50.45 8.94 -13.63
CA ILE A 149 49.94 7.56 -13.43
C ILE A 149 50.51 6.61 -14.48
N LYS A 150 50.64 7.02 -15.75
CA LYS A 150 51.30 6.22 -16.80
C LYS A 150 52.77 5.97 -16.48
N LYS A 151 53.50 6.97 -15.97
CA LYS A 151 54.89 6.78 -15.53
C LYS A 151 54.96 5.77 -14.38
N LEU A 152 54.02 5.83 -13.44
CA LEU A 152 53.91 4.89 -12.32
C LEU A 152 53.53 3.47 -12.78
N LEU A 153 52.60 3.32 -13.73
CA LEU A 153 52.14 2.03 -14.26
C LEU A 153 53.14 1.37 -15.22
N ASN A 154 53.85 2.14 -16.03
CA ASN A 154 54.92 1.63 -16.91
C ASN A 154 56.16 1.15 -16.14
N THR A 155 56.21 1.39 -14.82
CA THR A 155 57.28 0.96 -13.92
C THR A 155 56.74 -0.05 -12.88
N ALA A 156 55.83 -0.93 -13.29
CA ALA A 156 55.25 -1.97 -12.44
C ALA A 156 56.25 -3.08 -12.12
N GLY A 157 56.30 -3.51 -10.84
CA GLY A 157 57.21 -4.55 -10.36
C GLY A 157 56.74 -5.98 -10.69
N SER A 158 57.67 -6.94 -10.64
CA SER A 158 57.52 -8.32 -11.13
C SER A 158 56.38 -9.16 -10.51
N ALA A 159 55.89 -8.80 -9.33
CA ALA A 159 54.89 -9.59 -8.59
C ALA A 159 53.46 -9.47 -9.16
N VAL A 160 53.07 -8.30 -9.70
CA VAL A 160 51.74 -8.07 -10.28
C VAL A 160 51.70 -8.42 -11.77
N THR A 161 52.82 -8.20 -12.47
CA THR A 161 52.95 -8.43 -13.91
C THR A 161 52.92 -9.91 -14.27
N THR A 162 53.52 -10.79 -13.46
CA THR A 162 53.59 -12.24 -13.74
C THR A 162 52.22 -12.92 -13.77
N ASN A 163 51.37 -12.70 -12.76
CA ASN A 163 50.05 -13.34 -12.68
C ASN A 163 49.06 -12.74 -13.70
N PHE A 164 49.16 -11.44 -13.96
CA PHE A 164 48.40 -10.76 -14.99
C PHE A 164 48.77 -11.25 -16.40
N ASP A 165 50.05 -11.43 -16.68
CA ASP A 165 50.54 -11.96 -17.95
C ASP A 165 50.19 -13.44 -18.14
N LEU A 166 50.21 -14.25 -17.07
CA LEU A 166 49.71 -15.63 -17.13
C LEU A 166 48.21 -15.69 -17.49
N LEU A 167 47.39 -14.82 -16.91
CA LEU A 167 45.96 -14.73 -17.23
C LEU A 167 45.72 -14.25 -18.67
N CYS A 168 46.39 -13.18 -19.09
CA CYS A 168 46.30 -12.66 -20.46
C CYS A 168 46.80 -13.66 -21.49
N LYS A 169 47.86 -14.42 -21.19
CA LYS A 169 48.33 -15.52 -22.02
C LYS A 169 47.31 -16.66 -22.11
N ALA A 170 46.74 -17.07 -20.98
CA ALA A 170 45.77 -18.17 -20.92
C ALA A 170 44.44 -17.84 -21.61
N VAL A 171 43.93 -16.61 -21.46
CA VAL A 171 42.58 -16.22 -21.93
C VAL A 171 42.62 -15.53 -23.30
N LEU A 172 43.60 -14.66 -23.54
CA LEU A 172 43.69 -13.81 -24.73
C LEU A 172 44.80 -14.23 -25.70
N GLY A 173 45.71 -15.14 -25.31
CA GLY A 173 46.88 -15.50 -26.10
C GLY A 173 47.90 -14.37 -26.25
N ILE A 174 47.88 -13.39 -25.34
CA ILE A 174 48.78 -12.22 -25.37
C ILE A 174 49.94 -12.49 -24.40
N ASP A 175 51.17 -12.55 -24.91
CA ASP A 175 52.39 -12.56 -24.11
C ASP A 175 52.81 -11.14 -23.73
N GLY A 176 53.25 -10.93 -22.47
CA GLY A 176 53.77 -9.63 -22.01
C GLY A 176 52.73 -8.49 -22.00
N ALA A 177 51.47 -8.77 -21.69
CA ALA A 177 50.40 -7.77 -21.67
C ALA A 177 50.70 -6.60 -20.71
N SER A 178 51.41 -6.88 -19.62
CA SER A 178 51.84 -5.91 -18.61
C SER A 178 52.76 -4.81 -19.15
N ASP A 179 53.53 -5.06 -20.21
CA ASP A 179 54.43 -4.07 -20.84
C ASP A 179 53.67 -2.89 -21.48
N SER A 180 52.40 -3.10 -21.82
CA SER A 180 51.53 -2.10 -22.48
C SER A 180 50.47 -1.49 -21.57
N LEU A 181 50.54 -1.76 -20.26
CA LEU A 181 49.46 -1.47 -19.31
C LEU A 181 49.20 0.03 -19.14
N GLY A 182 50.24 0.87 -19.10
CA GLY A 182 50.06 2.32 -19.07
C GLY A 182 49.59 2.92 -20.40
N GLU A 183 49.88 2.28 -21.54
CA GLU A 183 49.35 2.72 -22.84
C GLU A 183 47.86 2.40 -22.99
N LYS A 184 47.41 1.27 -22.42
CA LYS A 184 46.01 0.81 -22.45
C LYS A 184 45.14 1.40 -21.36
N LEU A 185 45.72 2.14 -20.41
CA LEU A 185 45.01 2.83 -19.33
C LEU A 185 44.08 3.90 -19.90
N LYS A 186 42.79 3.77 -19.60
CA LYS A 186 41.75 4.75 -19.88
C LYS A 186 41.17 5.27 -18.58
N TRP A 187 41.11 6.59 -18.47
CA TRP A 187 40.42 7.29 -17.39
C TRP A 187 39.13 7.90 -17.92
N ASP A 188 38.00 7.51 -17.34
CA ASP A 188 36.69 8.10 -17.59
C ASP A 188 36.31 8.96 -16.38
N TYR A 189 36.43 10.28 -16.53
CA TYR A 189 36.13 11.25 -15.47
C TYR A 189 34.64 11.37 -15.17
N ALA A 190 33.77 11.18 -16.17
CA ALA A 190 32.33 11.27 -15.98
C ALA A 190 31.81 10.07 -15.17
N GLU A 191 32.40 8.89 -15.41
CA GLU A 191 32.06 7.67 -14.68
C GLU A 191 32.97 7.39 -13.48
N LYS A 192 33.94 8.26 -13.19
CA LYS A 192 34.95 8.07 -12.13
C LYS A 192 35.50 6.64 -12.16
N LYS A 193 35.95 6.25 -13.35
CA LYS A 193 36.34 4.88 -13.69
C LYS A 193 37.71 4.84 -14.34
N LEU A 194 38.59 4.04 -13.76
CA LEU A 194 39.85 3.62 -14.35
C LEU A 194 39.66 2.26 -15.01
N SER A 195 40.18 2.07 -16.23
CA SER A 195 40.13 0.76 -16.88
C SER A 195 41.28 0.51 -17.83
N CYS A 196 41.71 -0.75 -17.93
CA CYS A 196 42.63 -1.23 -18.95
C CYS A 196 41.93 -2.31 -19.75
N GLU A 197 41.86 -2.14 -21.06
CA GLU A 197 41.21 -3.10 -21.96
C GLU A 197 42.25 -3.78 -22.85
N PHE A 198 42.24 -5.12 -22.80
CA PHE A 198 43.06 -5.99 -23.62
C PHE A 198 42.13 -6.89 -24.41
N ALA A 199 42.18 -6.79 -25.74
CA ALA A 199 41.35 -7.60 -26.63
C ALA A 199 42.23 -8.49 -27.50
N SER A 200 41.85 -9.76 -27.64
CA SER A 200 42.45 -10.66 -28.61
C SER A 200 41.80 -10.50 -29.98
N VAL A 201 42.55 -10.77 -31.04
CA VAL A 201 42.05 -10.83 -32.42
C VAL A 201 41.97 -12.30 -32.81
N GLY A 202 40.81 -12.94 -32.58
CA GLY A 202 40.56 -14.32 -33.02
C GLY A 202 39.90 -15.21 -31.95
N ALA A 203 39.82 -16.51 -32.25
CA ALA A 203 39.27 -17.51 -31.35
C ALA A 203 40.33 -18.04 -30.38
N SER A 204 40.02 -18.10 -29.08
CA SER A 204 40.87 -18.71 -28.04
C SER A 204 40.16 -19.89 -27.38
N THR A 205 40.91 -20.93 -27.02
CA THR A 205 40.40 -22.20 -26.48
C THR A 205 40.75 -22.35 -25.01
N LEU A 206 39.74 -22.39 -24.14
CA LEU A 206 39.88 -22.82 -22.75
C LEU A 206 38.93 -24.00 -22.55
N ALA A 207 39.42 -25.22 -22.77
CA ALA A 207 38.58 -26.42 -22.73
C ALA A 207 37.73 -26.48 -21.45
N PRO A 208 36.41 -26.69 -21.53
CA PRO A 208 35.61 -27.08 -22.71
C PRO A 208 34.97 -25.93 -23.53
N LEU A 209 35.35 -24.67 -23.29
CA LEU A 209 34.76 -23.47 -23.91
C LEU A 209 35.65 -22.86 -25.00
N ASN A 210 35.03 -22.44 -26.11
CA ASN A 210 35.68 -21.70 -27.19
C ASN A 210 35.22 -20.25 -27.14
N PHE A 211 36.17 -19.33 -27.02
CA PHE A 211 35.95 -17.89 -26.99
C PHE A 211 36.22 -17.30 -28.37
N ASP A 212 35.43 -16.31 -28.78
CA ASP A 212 35.65 -15.54 -30.01
C ASP A 212 35.62 -14.04 -29.71
N GLY A 213 36.71 -13.33 -30.07
CA GLY A 213 36.84 -11.90 -29.80
C GLY A 213 36.78 -11.56 -28.31
N ALA A 214 37.56 -12.27 -27.49
CA ALA A 214 37.64 -12.02 -26.05
C ALA A 214 38.29 -10.67 -25.75
N SER A 215 37.68 -9.88 -24.87
CA SER A 215 38.20 -8.63 -24.32
C SER A 215 38.19 -8.73 -22.80
N LEU A 216 39.37 -8.59 -22.19
CA LEU A 216 39.55 -8.50 -20.75
C LEU A 216 39.65 -7.03 -20.37
N VAL A 217 38.74 -6.57 -19.51
CA VAL A 217 38.71 -5.22 -18.99
C VAL A 217 38.98 -5.26 -17.49
N ALA A 218 40.19 -4.91 -17.08
CA ALA A 218 40.44 -4.57 -15.68
C ALA A 218 39.83 -3.20 -15.40
N PHE A 219 39.14 -3.03 -14.28
CA PHE A 219 38.51 -1.76 -13.93
C PHE A 219 38.57 -1.44 -12.44
N PHE A 220 38.52 -0.15 -12.13
CA PHE A 220 38.31 0.40 -10.81
C PHE A 220 37.32 1.56 -10.90
N THR A 221 36.25 1.55 -10.11
CA THR A 221 35.24 2.61 -10.07
C THR A 221 35.11 3.19 -8.68
N TYR A 222 34.85 4.50 -8.59
CA TYR A 222 34.71 5.21 -7.31
C TYR A 222 33.60 6.29 -7.33
N LYS A 223 32.61 6.18 -8.23
CA LYS A 223 31.54 7.17 -8.38
C LYS A 223 30.52 7.15 -7.24
N THR A 224 29.90 5.99 -7.04
CA THR A 224 28.89 5.73 -6.01
C THR A 224 29.43 4.76 -4.98
N GLU A 225 30.27 3.81 -5.39
CA GLU A 225 30.85 2.76 -4.55
C GLU A 225 32.24 2.39 -5.10
N PHE A 226 33.15 1.95 -4.23
CA PHE A 226 34.49 1.47 -4.61
C PHE A 226 34.41 0.02 -5.08
N LYS A 227 34.75 -0.24 -6.35
CA LYS A 227 34.83 -1.59 -6.91
C LYS A 227 36.09 -1.72 -7.75
N ALA A 228 36.89 -2.76 -7.50
CA ALA A 228 37.97 -3.16 -8.40
C ALA A 228 37.65 -4.55 -8.94
N GLY A 229 37.92 -4.80 -10.22
CA GLY A 229 37.59 -6.08 -10.81
C GLY A 229 38.12 -6.29 -12.21
N ILE A 230 37.83 -7.46 -12.74
CA ILE A 230 38.15 -7.89 -14.09
C ILE A 230 36.84 -8.32 -14.76
N ASN A 231 36.58 -7.80 -15.95
CA ASN A 231 35.44 -8.15 -16.77
C ASN A 231 35.92 -8.79 -18.07
N LEU A 232 35.67 -10.08 -18.24
CA LEU A 232 35.91 -10.82 -19.46
C LEU A 232 34.66 -10.75 -20.34
N LYS A 233 34.75 -10.06 -21.47
CA LYS A 233 33.72 -10.01 -22.51
C LYS A 233 34.10 -10.90 -23.67
N THR A 234 33.23 -11.81 -24.07
CA THR A 234 33.55 -12.76 -25.17
C THR A 234 32.29 -13.31 -25.79
N LYS A 235 32.35 -13.75 -27.06
CA LYS A 235 31.31 -14.60 -27.64
C LYS A 235 31.67 -16.06 -27.39
N LEU A 236 30.74 -16.83 -26.84
CA LEU A 236 30.93 -18.27 -26.72
C LEU A 236 30.56 -18.93 -28.04
N LYS A 237 31.51 -19.61 -28.65
CA LYS A 237 31.26 -20.45 -29.82
C LYS A 237 30.61 -21.76 -29.38
N ALA A 238 29.74 -22.31 -30.23
CA ALA A 238 29.15 -23.64 -30.01
C ALA A 238 30.24 -24.73 -30.00
N GLY A 239 30.80 -25.04 -28.83
CA GLY A 239 32.04 -25.83 -28.69
C GLY A 239 31.90 -27.19 -28.01
N LEU A 240 30.84 -27.42 -27.21
CA LEU A 240 30.66 -28.69 -26.50
C LEU A 240 30.45 -29.90 -27.43
N ARG A 241 30.24 -29.70 -28.75
CA ARG A 241 30.10 -30.79 -29.73
C ARG A 241 31.41 -31.35 -30.29
N ASN A 242 32.57 -30.76 -29.99
CA ASN A 242 33.86 -31.31 -30.43
C ASN A 242 34.31 -32.53 -29.59
N ASP A 243 33.49 -32.96 -28.62
CA ASP A 243 33.70 -34.17 -27.84
C ASP A 243 33.17 -35.42 -28.59
N LYS A 244 34.04 -36.41 -28.78
CA LYS A 244 33.74 -37.70 -29.41
C LYS A 244 32.60 -38.47 -28.74
N PHE A 245 32.31 -38.20 -27.46
CA PHE A 245 31.18 -38.79 -26.74
C PHE A 245 29.84 -38.18 -27.17
N LEU A 246 29.78 -36.84 -27.32
CA LEU A 246 28.56 -36.14 -27.74
C LEU A 246 28.27 -36.35 -29.24
N GLU A 247 29.29 -36.49 -30.09
CA GLU A 247 29.12 -36.92 -31.49
C GLU A 247 28.49 -38.33 -31.61
N LYS A 248 28.84 -39.25 -30.70
CA LYS A 248 28.27 -40.62 -30.68
C LYS A 248 26.82 -40.65 -30.22
N ILE A 249 26.43 -39.74 -29.33
CA ILE A 249 25.06 -39.67 -28.80
C ILE A 249 24.14 -38.91 -29.76
N MET A 250 24.68 -38.02 -30.61
CA MET A 250 23.90 -37.04 -31.38
C MET A 250 24.32 -36.87 -32.86
N PRO A 251 24.31 -37.92 -33.69
CA PRO A 251 24.74 -37.81 -35.08
C PRO A 251 23.77 -36.96 -35.95
N GLY A 252 24.29 -35.98 -36.69
CA GLY A 252 23.59 -35.34 -37.82
C GLY A 252 22.79 -34.06 -37.55
N GLN A 253 22.82 -33.48 -36.34
CA GLN A 253 22.14 -32.20 -36.04
C GLN A 253 23.05 -30.98 -36.34
N ALA A 254 22.48 -29.90 -36.90
CA ALA A 254 23.22 -28.66 -37.17
C ALA A 254 23.75 -28.02 -35.86
N PRO A 255 24.93 -27.36 -35.87
CA PRO A 255 25.50 -26.69 -34.70
C PRO A 255 24.53 -25.69 -34.07
N THR A 256 24.59 -25.53 -32.74
CA THR A 256 23.91 -24.41 -32.07
C THR A 256 24.47 -23.08 -32.57
N ALA A 257 23.65 -22.03 -32.64
CA ALA A 257 24.16 -20.68 -32.95
C ALA A 257 25.12 -20.20 -31.85
N ASP A 258 26.12 -19.40 -32.24
CA ASP A 258 27.02 -18.72 -31.31
C ASP A 258 26.23 -17.80 -30.37
N THR A 259 26.72 -17.57 -29.15
CA THR A 259 26.06 -16.64 -28.23
C THR A 259 26.34 -15.19 -28.62
N ASP A 260 25.46 -14.29 -28.18
CA ASP A 260 25.80 -12.87 -28.07
C ASP A 260 26.99 -12.67 -27.11
N GLN A 261 27.53 -11.46 -27.05
CA GLN A 261 28.65 -11.13 -26.16
C GLN A 261 28.25 -11.38 -24.70
N VAL A 262 28.90 -12.35 -24.06
CA VAL A 262 28.77 -12.66 -22.64
C VAL A 262 29.82 -11.87 -21.86
N ALA A 263 29.45 -11.36 -20.68
CA ALA A 263 30.39 -10.85 -19.69
C ALA A 263 30.54 -11.84 -18.52
N ILE A 264 31.77 -12.09 -18.08
CA ILE A 264 32.08 -12.72 -16.80
C ILE A 264 32.83 -11.67 -16.00
N THR A 265 32.25 -11.20 -14.91
CA THR A 265 32.84 -10.13 -14.11
C THR A 265 33.21 -10.67 -12.74
N LEU A 266 34.45 -10.49 -12.34
CA LEU A 266 34.90 -10.72 -10.98
C LEU A 266 35.25 -9.37 -10.37
N ASP A 267 34.58 -8.98 -9.29
CA ASP A 267 34.92 -7.74 -8.58
C ASP A 267 34.91 -7.90 -7.06
N THR A 268 35.54 -6.92 -6.40
CA THR A 268 35.79 -6.90 -4.95
C THR A 268 34.54 -6.81 -4.09
N LYS A 269 33.37 -6.51 -4.66
CA LYS A 269 32.11 -6.38 -3.91
C LYS A 269 31.14 -7.49 -4.24
N ASP A 270 30.84 -7.67 -5.52
CA ASP A 270 29.82 -8.59 -6.00
C ASP A 270 30.39 -10.00 -6.26
N GLY A 271 31.70 -10.19 -6.11
CA GLY A 271 32.42 -11.44 -6.35
C GLY A 271 32.44 -11.80 -7.84
N LEU A 272 32.55 -13.10 -8.13
CA LEU A 272 32.34 -13.62 -9.49
C LEU A 272 30.89 -13.42 -9.87
N THR A 273 30.58 -12.96 -11.07
CA THR A 273 29.23 -12.74 -11.62
C THR A 273 29.22 -13.07 -13.12
N PHE A 274 28.05 -13.51 -13.61
CA PHE A 274 27.86 -13.93 -14.99
C PHE A 274 26.85 -13.03 -15.72
N GLY A 275 27.05 -12.72 -16.99
CA GLY A 275 26.14 -11.93 -17.81
C GLY A 275 26.19 -10.41 -17.58
N ALA A 276 25.75 -9.65 -18.58
CA ALA A 276 25.70 -8.17 -18.53
C ALA A 276 24.31 -7.60 -18.13
N GLY A 277 23.30 -8.47 -17.95
CA GLY A 277 21.91 -8.10 -17.65
C GLY A 277 21.53 -8.23 -16.17
N LYS A 278 20.32 -7.78 -15.81
CA LYS A 278 19.79 -7.83 -14.43
C LYS A 278 19.72 -9.25 -13.85
N ASP A 279 19.53 -10.26 -14.71
CA ASP A 279 19.34 -11.65 -14.31
C ASP A 279 20.66 -12.40 -14.05
N LYS A 280 21.81 -11.73 -14.26
CA LYS A 280 23.18 -12.25 -14.05
C LYS A 280 23.36 -13.73 -14.46
N ARG A 281 22.93 -14.07 -15.69
CA ARG A 281 22.91 -15.43 -16.23
C ARG A 281 23.79 -15.55 -17.47
N LEU A 282 24.58 -16.62 -17.54
CA LEU A 282 25.38 -17.03 -18.69
C LEU A 282 24.72 -18.22 -19.39
N ILE A 283 24.13 -17.98 -20.57
CA ILE A 283 23.53 -19.03 -21.39
C ILE A 283 24.60 -19.65 -22.28
N LEU A 284 24.81 -20.97 -22.17
CA LEU A 284 25.74 -21.69 -23.04
C LEU A 284 25.04 -22.07 -24.36
N PRO A 285 25.76 -22.06 -25.49
CA PRO A 285 25.21 -22.40 -26.81
C PRO A 285 25.06 -23.92 -26.98
N VAL A 286 24.27 -24.53 -26.11
CA VAL A 286 23.98 -25.97 -26.10
C VAL A 286 22.48 -26.15 -26.25
N ARG A 287 22.04 -26.40 -27.48
CA ARG A 287 20.68 -26.87 -27.75
C ARG A 287 20.75 -28.17 -28.51
N PHE A 288 19.82 -29.05 -28.20
CA PHE A 288 19.65 -30.24 -28.99
C PHE A 288 18.20 -30.69 -29.02
N ALA A 289 17.82 -31.27 -30.14
CA ALA A 289 16.50 -31.85 -30.35
C ALA A 289 16.68 -33.31 -30.77
N TRP A 290 16.10 -34.21 -29.98
CA TRP A 290 15.93 -35.62 -30.28
C TRP A 290 14.43 -35.91 -30.42
N PRO A 291 13.97 -36.92 -31.18
CA PRO A 291 12.54 -37.20 -31.31
C PRO A 291 11.84 -37.32 -29.94
N GLY A 292 11.01 -36.32 -29.63
CA GLY A 292 10.25 -36.24 -28.38
C GLY A 292 10.97 -35.63 -27.16
N LEU A 293 12.25 -35.23 -27.26
CA LEU A 293 12.99 -34.57 -26.18
C LEU A 293 13.90 -33.45 -26.73
N GLU A 294 13.86 -32.28 -26.12
CA GLU A 294 14.59 -31.09 -26.53
C GLU A 294 15.26 -30.46 -25.30
N LEU A 295 16.58 -30.24 -25.37
CA LEU A 295 17.27 -29.32 -24.46
C LEU A 295 17.18 -27.92 -25.07
N ARG A 296 16.38 -27.05 -24.44
CA ARG A 296 16.14 -25.68 -24.91
C ARG A 296 17.20 -24.70 -24.40
N GLU A 297 17.69 -24.96 -23.20
CA GLU A 297 18.63 -24.07 -22.55
C GLU A 297 19.57 -24.83 -21.60
N PHE A 298 20.82 -24.41 -21.58
CA PHE A 298 21.81 -24.77 -20.58
C PHE A 298 22.47 -23.48 -20.13
N ALA A 299 22.45 -23.17 -18.85
CA ALA A 299 22.95 -21.91 -18.34
C ALA A 299 23.67 -22.07 -17.00
N ILE A 300 24.54 -21.11 -16.73
CA ILE A 300 25.19 -20.92 -15.45
C ILE A 300 24.63 -19.62 -14.88
N GLU A 301 24.07 -19.68 -13.69
CA GLU A 301 23.52 -18.53 -13.00
C GLU A 301 24.05 -18.46 -11.57
N GLN A 302 23.99 -17.27 -11.00
CA GLN A 302 24.40 -17.06 -9.63
C GLN A 302 23.24 -16.40 -8.87
N PRO A 303 22.77 -17.01 -7.77
CA PRO A 303 21.66 -16.45 -7.00
C PRO A 303 22.05 -15.12 -6.37
N ALA A 304 21.32 -14.05 -6.72
CA ALA A 304 21.64 -12.69 -6.28
C ALA A 304 21.69 -12.52 -4.75
N GLN A 305 20.86 -13.25 -4.00
CA GLN A 305 20.84 -13.19 -2.53
C GLN A 305 22.08 -13.87 -1.90
N ASP A 306 22.60 -14.94 -2.50
CA ASP A 306 23.80 -15.61 -1.99
C ASP A 306 25.08 -14.80 -2.24
N ASN A 307 25.10 -13.96 -3.29
CA ASN A 307 26.19 -13.00 -3.50
C ASN A 307 26.23 -11.95 -2.41
N ALA A 308 25.08 -11.46 -1.96
CA ALA A 308 25.01 -10.46 -0.89
C ALA A 308 25.44 -11.04 0.47
N GLU A 309 25.35 -12.36 0.65
CA GLU A 309 25.71 -13.07 1.88
C GLU A 309 27.08 -13.77 1.80
N GLY A 310 27.86 -13.55 0.73
CA GLY A 310 29.20 -14.14 0.57
C GLY A 310 29.22 -15.67 0.43
N LYS A 311 28.08 -16.28 0.06
CA LYS A 311 27.88 -17.75 0.09
C LYS A 311 28.44 -18.51 -1.11
N ASN A 312 29.16 -17.83 -2.03
CA ASN A 312 29.87 -18.41 -3.17
C ASN A 312 29.13 -19.60 -3.82
N ARG A 313 27.87 -19.41 -4.22
CA ARG A 313 27.05 -20.46 -4.86
C ARG A 313 26.84 -20.19 -6.33
N VAL A 314 27.12 -21.17 -7.18
CA VAL A 314 26.83 -21.16 -8.61
C VAL A 314 25.86 -22.27 -8.96
N ASN A 315 24.84 -21.97 -9.76
CA ASN A 315 23.89 -22.95 -10.26
C ASN A 315 24.18 -23.24 -11.73
N VAL A 316 24.28 -24.53 -12.05
CA VAL A 316 24.24 -25.02 -13.43
C VAL A 316 22.81 -25.50 -13.67
N VAL A 317 22.10 -24.82 -14.56
CA VAL A 317 20.67 -25.03 -14.82
C VAL A 317 20.38 -25.43 -16.25
N VAL A 318 19.38 -26.28 -16.43
CA VAL A 318 18.89 -26.72 -17.73
C VAL A 318 17.40 -26.49 -17.87
N THR A 319 16.97 -26.25 -19.11
CA THR A 319 15.58 -26.25 -19.52
C THR A 319 15.36 -27.37 -20.52
N VAL A 320 14.54 -28.35 -20.14
CA VAL A 320 14.26 -29.54 -20.94
C VAL A 320 12.78 -29.55 -21.31
N ALA A 321 12.47 -29.78 -22.58
CA ALA A 321 11.13 -29.94 -23.09
C ALA A 321 10.94 -31.34 -23.68
N GLY A 322 9.84 -32.01 -23.35
CA GLY A 322 9.44 -33.29 -23.92
C GLY A 322 8.12 -33.16 -24.67
N LYS A 323 7.97 -33.88 -25.79
CA LYS A 323 6.69 -34.00 -26.50
C LYS A 323 6.44 -35.44 -26.95
N LEU A 324 5.21 -35.91 -26.80
CA LEU A 324 4.77 -37.20 -27.32
C LEU A 324 3.62 -36.94 -28.30
N GLY A 325 3.97 -36.81 -29.58
CA GLY A 325 3.05 -36.37 -30.64
C GLY A 325 2.42 -35.01 -30.31
N ASP A 326 1.14 -34.85 -30.65
CA ASP A 326 0.32 -33.69 -30.26
C ASP A 326 -0.39 -33.88 -28.90
N THR A 327 -0.27 -35.07 -28.31
CA THR A 327 -1.04 -35.50 -27.14
C THR A 327 -0.46 -34.98 -25.83
N PHE A 328 0.86 -34.94 -25.71
CA PHE A 328 1.51 -34.53 -24.46
C PHE A 328 2.69 -33.62 -24.76
N ALA A 329 2.82 -32.56 -23.98
CA ALA A 329 4.02 -31.73 -23.95
C ALA A 329 4.34 -31.37 -22.50
N CYS A 330 5.62 -31.37 -22.16
CA CYS A 330 6.13 -30.95 -20.85
C CYS A 330 7.35 -30.06 -21.06
N VAL A 331 7.52 -29.07 -20.21
CA VAL A 331 8.71 -28.21 -20.14
C VAL A 331 9.10 -28.12 -18.67
N VAL A 332 10.35 -28.39 -18.34
CA VAL A 332 10.92 -28.26 -17.00
C VAL A 332 12.05 -27.25 -17.07
N GLU A 333 12.02 -26.25 -16.22
CA GLU A 333 12.90 -25.08 -16.21
C GLU A 333 13.71 -25.04 -14.92
N GLY A 334 14.98 -24.63 -15.01
CA GLY A 334 15.81 -24.31 -13.85
C GLY A 334 16.27 -25.51 -13.02
N GLY A 335 16.03 -26.73 -13.49
CA GLY A 335 16.55 -27.95 -12.85
C GLY A 335 18.04 -28.09 -13.09
N GLY A 336 18.79 -28.65 -12.14
CA GLY A 336 20.21 -28.85 -12.36
C GLY A 336 20.98 -29.12 -11.07
N ILE A 337 22.14 -28.47 -10.92
CA ILE A 337 23.05 -28.68 -9.81
C ILE A 337 23.47 -27.32 -9.25
N SER A 338 23.45 -27.20 -7.93
CA SER A 338 24.04 -26.08 -7.19
C SER A 338 25.39 -26.50 -6.63
N ILE A 339 26.40 -25.68 -6.87
CA ILE A 339 27.77 -25.87 -6.39
C ILE A 339 28.08 -24.72 -5.45
N ARG A 340 28.47 -25.03 -4.21
CA ARG A 340 28.86 -24.05 -3.19
C ARG A 340 30.32 -24.29 -2.80
N TRP A 341 31.15 -23.26 -2.90
CA TRP A 341 32.52 -23.34 -2.38
C TRP A 341 32.54 -22.96 -0.89
N ASN A 342 33.19 -23.78 -0.08
CA ASN A 342 33.40 -23.54 1.34
C ASN A 342 34.91 -23.39 1.56
N ASP A 343 35.33 -22.36 2.30
CA ASP A 343 36.75 -22.07 2.48
C ASP A 343 37.51 -23.24 3.11
N GLY A 344 38.59 -23.67 2.47
CA GLY A 344 39.43 -24.78 2.93
C GLY A 344 38.82 -26.18 2.79
N ALA A 345 37.62 -26.33 2.22
CA ALA A 345 36.93 -27.61 2.03
C ALA A 345 36.58 -27.89 0.56
N ALA A 346 36.22 -29.14 0.26
CA ALA A 346 35.70 -29.52 -1.06
C ALA A 346 34.38 -28.78 -1.35
N PRO A 347 34.09 -28.43 -2.62
CA PRO A 347 32.84 -27.79 -2.97
C PRO A 347 31.66 -28.71 -2.68
N ASP A 348 30.64 -28.17 -2.01
CA ASP A 348 29.38 -28.85 -1.76
C ASP A 348 28.53 -28.84 -3.04
N VAL A 349 28.09 -30.02 -3.47
CA VAL A 349 27.35 -30.22 -4.71
C VAL A 349 25.99 -30.80 -4.37
N SER A 350 24.96 -29.98 -4.51
CA SER A 350 23.58 -30.35 -4.20
C SER A 350 22.69 -30.29 -5.44
N PRO A 351 21.73 -31.20 -5.62
CA PRO A 351 20.74 -31.08 -6.69
C PRO A 351 19.95 -29.78 -6.57
N LYS A 352 19.77 -29.07 -7.69
CA LYS A 352 18.87 -27.92 -7.78
C LYS A 352 17.51 -28.37 -8.27
N ILE A 353 16.49 -28.17 -7.44
CA ILE A 353 15.10 -28.44 -7.79
C ILE A 353 14.69 -27.50 -8.95
N PRO A 354 13.97 -28.00 -9.96
CA PRO A 354 13.42 -27.15 -11.02
C PRO A 354 12.64 -25.96 -10.46
N SER A 355 12.89 -24.78 -11.00
CA SER A 355 12.16 -23.56 -10.63
C SER A 355 10.78 -23.49 -11.28
N GLY A 356 10.56 -24.23 -12.38
CA GLY A 356 9.31 -24.25 -13.12
C GLY A 356 9.06 -25.58 -13.84
N ALA A 357 7.81 -25.97 -13.96
CA ALA A 357 7.37 -27.08 -14.80
C ALA A 357 6.00 -26.77 -15.42
N GLY A 358 5.91 -26.80 -16.74
CA GLY A 358 4.66 -26.68 -17.50
C GLY A 358 4.30 -28.01 -18.15
N LEU A 359 3.03 -28.37 -18.13
CA LEU A 359 2.51 -29.59 -18.74
C LEU A 359 1.26 -29.27 -19.56
N ARG A 360 1.12 -29.93 -20.71
CA ARG A 360 -0.07 -29.88 -21.56
C ARG A 360 -0.46 -31.29 -21.98
N LEU A 361 -1.75 -31.59 -21.87
CA LEU A 361 -2.37 -32.82 -22.29
C LEU A 361 -3.49 -32.52 -23.29
N LYS A 362 -3.50 -33.21 -24.43
CA LYS A 362 -4.52 -33.09 -25.47
C LYS A 362 -4.92 -34.47 -25.97
N THR A 363 -5.94 -35.05 -25.36
CA THR A 363 -6.58 -36.30 -25.79
C THR A 363 -8.03 -36.03 -26.18
N PRO A 364 -8.73 -36.93 -26.91
CA PRO A 364 -10.15 -36.75 -27.21
C PRO A 364 -11.05 -36.67 -25.96
N ALA A 365 -10.66 -37.30 -24.85
CA ALA A 365 -11.45 -37.33 -23.62
C ALA A 365 -11.07 -36.23 -22.62
N VAL A 366 -9.80 -35.83 -22.60
CA VAL A 366 -9.22 -34.87 -21.65
C VAL A 366 -8.28 -33.91 -22.36
N THR A 367 -8.54 -32.61 -22.23
CA THR A 367 -7.68 -31.54 -22.74
C THR A 367 -7.34 -30.55 -21.64
N GLY A 368 -6.12 -30.02 -21.59
CA GLY A 368 -5.74 -29.02 -20.61
C GLY A 368 -4.25 -29.04 -20.30
N GLY A 369 -3.89 -28.61 -19.10
CA GLY A 369 -2.51 -28.51 -18.66
C GLY A 369 -2.35 -27.98 -17.24
N GLY A 370 -1.11 -27.70 -16.87
CA GLY A 370 -0.78 -27.09 -15.61
C GLY A 370 0.60 -26.45 -15.64
N TYR A 371 0.85 -25.61 -14.66
CA TYR A 371 2.11 -24.93 -14.42
C TYR A 371 2.42 -25.01 -12.93
N LEU A 372 3.65 -25.34 -12.57
CA LEU A 372 4.14 -25.34 -11.21
C LEU A 372 5.43 -24.53 -11.18
N ARG A 373 5.58 -23.64 -10.20
CA ARG A 373 6.82 -22.92 -9.90
C ARG A 373 7.25 -23.19 -8.47
N TYR A 374 8.54 -23.10 -8.22
CA TYR A 374 9.11 -23.10 -6.87
C TYR A 374 9.97 -21.85 -6.68
N ASP A 375 9.64 -21.08 -5.65
CA ASP A 375 10.42 -19.92 -5.20
C ASP A 375 11.29 -20.37 -4.02
N GLU A 376 12.58 -20.51 -4.27
CA GLU A 376 13.55 -20.99 -3.30
C GLU A 376 13.74 -20.02 -2.12
N VAL A 377 13.63 -18.71 -2.37
CA VAL A 377 13.81 -17.66 -1.36
C VAL A 377 12.61 -17.65 -0.42
N LYS A 378 11.40 -17.75 -0.96
CA LYS A 378 10.16 -17.81 -0.18
C LYS A 378 9.83 -19.20 0.34
N LYS A 379 10.57 -20.23 -0.09
CA LYS A 379 10.25 -21.66 0.11
C LYS A 379 8.79 -21.99 -0.23
N GLU A 380 8.33 -21.45 -1.36
CA GLU A 380 6.91 -21.44 -1.77
C GLU A 380 6.74 -22.10 -3.13
N TYR A 381 5.83 -23.06 -3.23
CA TYR A 381 5.32 -23.58 -4.49
C TYR A 381 4.14 -22.75 -4.97
N GLY A 382 4.08 -22.47 -6.27
CA GLY A 382 2.91 -21.87 -6.91
C GLY A 382 2.43 -22.70 -8.08
N GLY A 383 1.16 -23.10 -8.07
CA GLY A 383 0.61 -24.04 -9.03
C GLY A 383 -0.66 -23.52 -9.69
N VAL A 384 -0.80 -23.81 -10.99
CA VAL A 384 -2.02 -23.67 -11.76
C VAL A 384 -2.30 -24.98 -12.47
N PHE A 385 -3.55 -25.40 -12.47
CA PHE A 385 -4.00 -26.64 -13.10
C PHE A 385 -5.36 -26.39 -13.74
N GLN A 386 -5.52 -26.84 -14.99
CA GLN A 386 -6.79 -26.77 -15.71
C GLN A 386 -6.95 -28.01 -16.57
N LEU A 387 -8.05 -28.74 -16.40
CA LEU A 387 -8.43 -29.86 -17.26
C LEU A 387 -9.89 -29.73 -17.68
N GLU A 388 -10.16 -30.01 -18.93
CA GLU A 388 -11.49 -30.19 -19.50
C GLU A 388 -11.69 -31.68 -19.79
N MET A 389 -12.71 -32.27 -19.18
CA MET A 389 -13.08 -33.67 -19.31
C MET A 389 -14.50 -33.73 -19.84
N LEU A 390 -14.65 -33.96 -21.15
CA LEU A 390 -15.94 -33.98 -21.87
C LEU A 390 -16.78 -32.70 -21.67
N LYS A 391 -17.61 -32.68 -20.62
CA LYS A 391 -18.61 -31.65 -20.30
C LYS A 391 -18.29 -30.89 -19.00
N ILE A 392 -17.20 -31.25 -18.32
CA ILE A 392 -16.81 -30.70 -17.02
C ILE A 392 -15.39 -30.16 -17.13
N GLY A 393 -15.22 -28.88 -16.83
CA GLY A 393 -13.90 -28.25 -16.65
C GLY A 393 -13.56 -28.18 -15.17
N VAL A 394 -12.32 -28.47 -14.80
CA VAL A 394 -11.79 -28.32 -13.44
C VAL A 394 -10.60 -27.36 -13.49
N THR A 395 -10.51 -26.45 -12.53
CA THR A 395 -9.42 -25.50 -12.38
C THR A 395 -8.98 -25.47 -10.92
N ALA A 396 -7.68 -25.45 -10.68
CA ALA A 396 -7.09 -25.26 -9.36
C ALA A 396 -5.89 -24.32 -9.46
N ILE A 397 -5.83 -23.34 -8.57
CA ILE A 397 -4.79 -22.31 -8.53
C ILE A 397 -4.38 -22.16 -7.08
N GLY A 398 -3.09 -22.22 -6.76
CA GLY A 398 -2.69 -22.09 -5.38
C GLY A 398 -1.23 -21.78 -5.13
N LEU A 399 -0.97 -21.33 -3.91
CA LEU A 399 0.36 -21.15 -3.34
C LEU A 399 0.49 -22.03 -2.10
N LEU A 400 1.65 -22.63 -1.91
CA LEU A 400 1.98 -23.50 -0.80
C LEU A 400 3.39 -23.18 -0.31
N GLY A 401 3.49 -22.41 0.78
CA GLY A 401 4.71 -22.24 1.56
C GLY A 401 4.96 -23.47 2.41
N THR A 402 6.22 -23.91 2.45
CA THR A 402 6.62 -25.13 3.19
C THR A 402 7.22 -24.82 4.55
N ASP A 403 7.87 -23.67 4.71
CA ASP A 403 8.56 -23.29 5.95
C ASP A 403 8.69 -21.75 6.07
N PRO A 404 7.86 -21.09 6.91
CA PRO A 404 6.73 -21.67 7.65
C PRO A 404 5.60 -22.12 6.71
N PHE A 405 4.84 -23.14 7.11
CA PHE A 405 3.71 -23.63 6.34
C PHE A 405 2.68 -22.51 6.12
N ASN A 406 2.25 -22.33 4.88
CA ASN A 406 1.12 -21.46 4.54
C ASN A 406 0.53 -21.88 3.20
N MET A 407 -0.78 -21.70 3.01
CA MET A 407 -1.45 -22.20 1.82
C MET A 407 -2.59 -21.29 1.40
N VAL A 408 -2.76 -21.08 0.10
CA VAL A 408 -4.00 -20.57 -0.49
C VAL A 408 -4.31 -21.37 -1.73
N ILE A 409 -5.56 -21.80 -1.87
CA ILE A 409 -6.03 -22.55 -3.03
C ILE A 409 -7.41 -22.03 -3.46
N VAL A 410 -7.57 -21.84 -4.76
CA VAL A 410 -8.81 -21.48 -5.44
C VAL A 410 -9.14 -22.63 -6.37
N ILE A 411 -10.28 -23.28 -6.15
CA ILE A 411 -10.74 -24.42 -6.95
C ILE A 411 -12.05 -24.04 -7.62
N GLY A 412 -12.21 -24.41 -8.89
CA GLY A 412 -13.42 -24.17 -9.65
C GLY A 412 -13.76 -25.34 -10.56
N VAL A 413 -15.05 -25.57 -10.75
CA VAL A 413 -15.63 -26.52 -11.69
C VAL A 413 -16.54 -25.73 -12.64
N ARG A 414 -16.44 -25.98 -13.94
CA ARG A 414 -17.28 -25.39 -15.00
C ARG A 414 -18.12 -26.46 -15.67
N PHE A 415 -19.36 -26.10 -16.02
CA PHE A 415 -20.34 -27.01 -16.62
C PHE A 415 -20.63 -26.62 -18.07
N ALA A 416 -20.55 -27.59 -18.99
CA ALA A 416 -20.89 -27.44 -20.40
C ALA A 416 -21.78 -28.62 -20.87
N PRO A 417 -23.09 -28.45 -21.08
CA PRO A 417 -23.84 -27.19 -21.10
C PRO A 417 -24.03 -26.60 -19.70
N LYS A 418 -24.33 -25.29 -19.65
CA LYS A 418 -24.66 -24.56 -18.42
C LYS A 418 -25.93 -25.15 -17.80
N ILE A 419 -26.02 -25.15 -16.46
CA ILE A 419 -27.20 -25.64 -15.73
C ILE A 419 -28.24 -24.53 -15.68
N GLU A 420 -29.46 -24.75 -16.18
CA GLU A 420 -30.53 -23.73 -16.11
C GLU A 420 -31.14 -23.67 -14.70
N LEU A 421 -31.27 -22.46 -14.16
CA LEU A 421 -31.84 -22.19 -12.83
C LEU A 421 -33.28 -21.63 -12.91
N GLY A 422 -33.80 -21.42 -14.12
CA GLY A 422 -35.09 -20.76 -14.37
C GLY A 422 -34.96 -19.24 -14.58
N PHE A 423 -36.03 -18.59 -15.06
CA PHE A 423 -36.09 -17.13 -15.34
C PHE A 423 -34.94 -16.58 -16.21
N GLY A 424 -34.36 -17.43 -17.06
CA GLY A 424 -33.23 -17.07 -17.92
C GLY A 424 -31.87 -17.07 -17.22
N PHE A 425 -31.79 -17.45 -15.94
CA PHE A 425 -30.54 -17.64 -15.21
C PHE A 425 -29.93 -19.02 -15.47
N THR A 426 -28.60 -19.07 -15.50
CA THR A 426 -27.81 -20.28 -15.68
C THR A 426 -26.66 -20.31 -14.70
N LEU A 427 -26.28 -21.50 -14.23
CA LEU A 427 -25.09 -21.76 -13.45
C LEU A 427 -24.03 -22.37 -14.36
N SER A 428 -22.94 -21.64 -14.58
CA SER A 428 -21.85 -22.03 -15.47
C SER A 428 -20.65 -22.59 -14.70
N GLY A 429 -20.50 -22.27 -13.42
CA GLY A 429 -19.45 -22.82 -12.59
C GLY A 429 -19.66 -22.62 -11.09
N LEU A 430 -19.01 -23.48 -10.31
CA LEU A 430 -18.98 -23.46 -8.84
C LEU A 430 -17.55 -23.67 -8.37
N GLY A 431 -17.17 -23.02 -7.28
CA GLY A 431 -15.83 -23.09 -6.76
C GLY A 431 -15.74 -22.63 -5.31
N GLY A 432 -14.51 -22.50 -4.83
CA GLY A 432 -14.23 -21.99 -3.50
C GLY A 432 -12.79 -21.58 -3.33
N ILE A 433 -12.57 -20.73 -2.34
CA ILE A 433 -11.26 -20.28 -1.87
C ILE A 433 -11.05 -20.87 -0.48
N LEU A 434 -9.85 -21.37 -0.23
CA LEU A 434 -9.36 -21.75 1.09
C LEU A 434 -7.95 -21.19 1.27
N ALA A 435 -7.72 -20.44 2.33
CA ALA A 435 -6.40 -19.99 2.75
C ALA A 435 -6.15 -20.32 4.23
N ILE A 436 -4.96 -20.84 4.53
CA ILE A 436 -4.51 -21.29 5.86
C ILE A 436 -3.13 -20.66 6.11
N GLU A 437 -2.92 -20.10 7.31
CA GLU A 437 -1.77 -19.27 7.66
C GLU A 437 -1.57 -18.10 6.67
N ARG A 438 -2.70 -17.60 6.15
CA ARG A 438 -2.80 -16.48 5.20
C ARG A 438 -4.05 -15.67 5.51
N SER A 439 -3.98 -14.37 5.29
CA SER A 439 -5.11 -13.45 5.47
C SER A 439 -5.43 -12.71 4.19
N LEU A 440 -6.68 -12.27 4.03
CA LEU A 440 -7.08 -11.43 2.91
C LEU A 440 -6.62 -9.98 3.13
N ASP A 441 -5.86 -9.42 2.18
CA ASP A 441 -5.49 -8.02 2.13
C ASP A 441 -6.54 -7.21 1.35
N SER A 442 -7.34 -6.47 2.11
CA SER A 442 -8.42 -5.66 1.59
C SER A 442 -7.92 -4.46 0.77
N ALA A 443 -6.77 -3.88 1.12
CA ALA A 443 -6.21 -2.75 0.38
C ALA A 443 -5.67 -3.22 -0.97
N ALA A 444 -4.96 -4.35 -1.00
CA ALA A 444 -4.48 -4.95 -2.25
C ALA A 444 -5.62 -5.31 -3.21
N LEU A 445 -6.76 -5.81 -2.70
CA LEU A 445 -7.96 -6.03 -3.50
C LEU A 445 -8.54 -4.72 -4.01
N ARG A 446 -8.74 -3.72 -3.13
CA ARG A 446 -9.26 -2.39 -3.46
C ARG A 446 -8.49 -1.72 -4.60
N ASP A 447 -7.16 -1.76 -4.53
CA ASP A 447 -6.29 -1.14 -5.53
C ASP A 447 -6.33 -1.87 -6.89
N GLY A 448 -6.57 -3.18 -6.87
CA GLY A 448 -6.61 -4.03 -8.06
C GLY A 448 -7.96 -4.11 -8.77
N LEU A 449 -9.05 -3.54 -8.22
CA LEU A 449 -10.39 -3.60 -8.84
C LEU A 449 -10.38 -3.07 -10.28
N LYS A 450 -9.76 -1.90 -10.50
CA LYS A 450 -9.67 -1.27 -11.83
C LYS A 450 -8.96 -2.14 -12.88
N ASP A 451 -8.05 -3.01 -12.44
CA ASP A 451 -7.23 -3.84 -13.31
C ASP A 451 -7.90 -5.18 -13.65
N GLY A 452 -9.08 -5.45 -13.08
CA GLY A 452 -9.84 -6.68 -13.30
C GLY A 452 -9.39 -7.85 -12.42
N VAL A 453 -8.84 -7.55 -11.23
CA VAL A 453 -8.21 -8.57 -10.37
C VAL A 453 -9.22 -9.60 -9.85
N VAL A 454 -10.45 -9.17 -9.56
CA VAL A 454 -11.48 -10.04 -8.99
C VAL A 454 -11.93 -11.09 -10.01
N GLY A 455 -12.19 -10.69 -11.27
CA GLY A 455 -12.50 -11.64 -12.33
C GLY A 455 -11.39 -12.66 -12.59
N GLN A 456 -10.11 -12.23 -12.54
CA GLN A 456 -8.95 -13.11 -12.70
C GLN A 456 -8.77 -14.08 -11.52
N LEU A 457 -9.11 -13.65 -10.31
CA LEU A 457 -9.02 -14.48 -9.11
C LEU A 457 -10.14 -15.53 -9.05
N LEU A 458 -11.39 -15.15 -9.34
CA LEU A 458 -12.55 -16.02 -9.16
C LEU A 458 -12.64 -17.11 -10.25
N PHE A 459 -12.56 -16.71 -11.53
CA PHE A 459 -12.70 -17.63 -12.68
C PHE A 459 -11.94 -17.09 -13.91
N PRO A 460 -10.60 -17.25 -13.96
CA PRO A 460 -9.79 -16.79 -15.08
C PRO A 460 -10.14 -17.50 -16.40
N ALA A 461 -9.98 -16.81 -17.54
CA ALA A 461 -10.29 -17.36 -18.85
C ALA A 461 -9.26 -18.42 -19.30
N ASP A 462 -7.97 -18.08 -19.22
CA ASP A 462 -6.83 -18.96 -19.52
C ASP A 462 -5.82 -18.93 -18.36
N PRO A 463 -6.08 -19.69 -17.27
CA PRO A 463 -5.23 -19.68 -16.10
C PRO A 463 -3.82 -20.21 -16.36
N VAL A 464 -3.65 -21.18 -17.26
CA VAL A 464 -2.34 -21.81 -17.50
C VAL A 464 -1.39 -20.83 -18.21
N ALA A 465 -1.87 -20.09 -19.21
CA ALA A 465 -1.06 -19.09 -19.90
C ALA A 465 -0.72 -17.87 -19.02
N ALA A 466 -1.63 -17.50 -18.10
CA ALA A 466 -1.47 -16.37 -17.18
C ALA A 466 -0.93 -16.77 -15.79
N ALA A 467 -0.39 -17.98 -15.65
CA ALA A 467 -0.07 -18.55 -14.35
C ALA A 467 0.91 -17.69 -13.51
N PRO A 468 2.03 -17.18 -14.04
CA PRO A 468 2.93 -16.34 -13.24
C PRO A 468 2.25 -15.07 -12.70
N GLN A 469 1.41 -14.41 -13.50
CA GLN A 469 0.69 -13.20 -13.10
C GLN A 469 -0.36 -13.51 -12.03
N ILE A 470 -1.16 -14.57 -12.23
CA ILE A 470 -2.19 -14.99 -11.28
C ILE A 470 -1.56 -15.38 -9.94
N LEU A 471 -0.47 -16.15 -9.94
CA LEU A 471 0.21 -16.59 -8.72
C LEU A 471 0.80 -15.40 -7.95
N ASN A 472 1.38 -14.41 -8.64
CA ASN A 472 1.88 -13.20 -8.00
C ASN A 472 0.76 -12.35 -7.40
N GLN A 473 -0.36 -12.19 -8.10
CA GLN A 473 -1.54 -11.50 -7.58
C GLN A 473 -2.14 -12.23 -6.38
N LEU A 474 -2.25 -13.56 -6.44
CA LEU A 474 -2.76 -14.38 -5.35
C LEU A 474 -1.91 -14.22 -4.09
N GLY A 475 -0.57 -14.16 -4.23
CA GLY A 475 0.34 -13.89 -3.13
C GLY A 475 0.23 -12.48 -2.55
N LYS A 476 -0.11 -11.50 -3.37
CA LYS A 476 -0.36 -10.11 -2.92
C LYS A 476 -1.70 -9.97 -2.20
N ILE A 477 -2.74 -10.67 -2.66
CA ILE A 477 -4.10 -10.60 -2.09
C ILE A 477 -4.22 -11.44 -0.82
N PHE A 478 -3.52 -12.58 -0.77
CA PHE A 478 -3.51 -13.48 0.39
C PHE A 478 -2.10 -13.62 0.96
N PRO A 479 -1.53 -12.55 1.55
CA PRO A 479 -0.21 -12.62 2.16
C PRO A 479 -0.18 -13.62 3.33
N PRO A 480 0.99 -14.24 3.61
CA PRO A 480 1.21 -15.05 4.82
C PRO A 480 0.91 -14.27 6.09
N ARG A 481 0.11 -14.86 6.99
CA ARG A 481 -0.20 -14.32 8.31
C ARG A 481 -0.47 -15.47 9.27
N ALA A 482 0.30 -15.53 10.35
CA ALA A 482 0.14 -16.56 11.37
C ALA A 482 -1.28 -16.53 11.97
N GLY A 483 -1.93 -17.69 12.07
CA GLY A 483 -3.32 -17.85 12.51
C GLY A 483 -4.38 -17.31 11.52
N GLY A 484 -3.96 -16.87 10.34
CA GLY A 484 -4.86 -16.40 9.29
C GLY A 484 -5.65 -17.55 8.65
N PHE A 485 -6.95 -17.37 8.53
CA PHE A 485 -7.82 -18.36 7.88
C PHE A 485 -8.83 -17.66 7.00
N VAL A 486 -8.95 -18.10 5.75
CA VAL A 486 -9.91 -17.55 4.78
C VAL A 486 -10.66 -18.69 4.10
N ILE A 487 -11.99 -18.60 4.04
CA ILE A 487 -12.81 -19.56 3.32
C ILE A 487 -13.96 -18.86 2.63
N GLY A 488 -14.31 -19.29 1.41
CA GLY A 488 -15.45 -18.70 0.73
C GLY A 488 -15.90 -19.44 -0.51
N PRO A 489 -17.21 -19.68 -0.72
CA PRO A 489 -17.72 -20.19 -1.98
C PRO A 489 -17.61 -19.15 -3.10
N ILE A 490 -17.47 -19.64 -4.33
CA ILE A 490 -17.53 -18.85 -5.57
C ILE A 490 -18.54 -19.50 -6.53
N ALA A 491 -19.30 -18.69 -7.26
CA ALA A 491 -20.17 -19.14 -8.35
C ALA A 491 -20.01 -18.29 -9.61
N GLU A 492 -20.17 -18.90 -10.78
CA GLU A 492 -20.30 -18.22 -12.07
C GLU A 492 -21.72 -18.40 -12.59
N LEU A 493 -22.47 -17.30 -12.63
CA LEU A 493 -23.86 -17.22 -13.09
C LEU A 493 -23.93 -16.52 -14.44
N GLY A 494 -24.87 -16.94 -15.29
CA GLY A 494 -25.22 -16.27 -16.53
C GLY A 494 -26.70 -15.88 -16.55
N TRP A 495 -27.06 -14.86 -17.32
CA TRP A 495 -28.46 -14.48 -17.55
C TRP A 495 -28.72 -14.13 -19.02
N GLY A 496 -29.93 -14.39 -19.49
CA GLY A 496 -30.35 -14.21 -20.89
C GLY A 496 -30.46 -15.50 -21.71
N SER A 497 -30.64 -16.64 -21.03
CA SER A 497 -30.76 -17.99 -21.64
C SER A 497 -29.73 -18.24 -22.76
N GLN A 498 -30.16 -18.61 -23.97
CA GLN A 498 -29.26 -18.88 -25.10
C GLN A 498 -28.54 -17.64 -25.65
N ALA A 499 -29.07 -16.44 -25.41
CA ALA A 499 -28.40 -15.20 -25.84
C ALA A 499 -27.22 -14.84 -24.92
N GLY A 500 -27.29 -15.20 -23.63
CA GLY A 500 -26.17 -15.07 -22.69
C GLY A 500 -25.67 -13.63 -22.55
N PHE A 501 -26.55 -12.67 -22.24
CA PHE A 501 -26.20 -11.25 -22.17
C PHE A 501 -25.34 -10.88 -20.97
N VAL A 502 -25.54 -11.54 -19.82
CA VAL A 502 -24.86 -11.20 -18.58
C VAL A 502 -24.09 -12.41 -18.08
N LYS A 503 -22.88 -12.17 -17.61
CA LYS A 503 -22.01 -13.13 -16.93
C LYS A 503 -21.54 -12.51 -15.62
N ALA A 504 -21.87 -13.13 -14.50
CA ALA A 504 -21.52 -12.69 -13.17
C ALA A 504 -20.70 -13.76 -12.45
N ARG A 505 -19.51 -13.43 -11.97
CA ARG A 505 -18.71 -14.28 -11.07
C ARG A 505 -18.77 -13.66 -9.69
N LEU A 506 -19.23 -14.42 -8.71
CA LEU A 506 -19.50 -13.93 -7.37
C LEU A 506 -18.75 -14.81 -6.37
N GLY A 507 -18.11 -14.19 -5.39
CA GLY A 507 -17.45 -14.86 -4.26
C GLY A 507 -17.92 -14.24 -2.95
N VAL A 508 -18.15 -15.08 -1.95
CA VAL A 508 -18.45 -14.64 -0.58
C VAL A 508 -17.39 -15.25 0.31
N VAL A 509 -16.57 -14.42 0.94
CA VAL A 509 -15.35 -14.85 1.62
C VAL A 509 -15.38 -14.41 3.07
N ILE A 510 -15.13 -15.33 4.00
CA ILE A 510 -14.94 -15.02 5.42
C ILE A 510 -13.45 -15.09 5.70
N SER A 511 -12.91 -14.07 6.37
CA SER A 511 -11.53 -14.03 6.85
C SER A 511 -11.49 -13.93 8.37
N LEU A 512 -10.55 -14.64 8.98
CA LEU A 512 -10.21 -14.71 10.41
C LEU A 512 -8.68 -14.50 10.56
N PRO A 513 -8.15 -14.10 11.74
CA PRO A 513 -8.80 -13.97 13.05
C PRO A 513 -9.64 -12.71 13.22
N ASP A 514 -9.38 -11.66 12.43
CA ASP A 514 -10.18 -10.43 12.43
C ASP A 514 -11.44 -10.69 11.58
N PRO A 515 -12.63 -10.93 12.19
CA PRO A 515 -13.78 -11.43 11.46
C PRO A 515 -14.26 -10.39 10.45
N LYS A 516 -14.12 -10.70 9.17
CA LYS A 516 -14.65 -9.88 8.07
C LYS A 516 -15.29 -10.75 7.00
N LEU A 517 -16.44 -10.28 6.51
CA LEU A 517 -17.15 -10.85 5.37
C LEU A 517 -16.86 -10.00 4.15
N VAL A 518 -16.20 -10.57 3.15
CA VAL A 518 -15.81 -9.91 1.91
C VAL A 518 -16.63 -10.46 0.76
N LEU A 519 -17.34 -9.58 0.07
CA LEU A 519 -18.09 -9.87 -1.14
C LEU A 519 -17.22 -9.52 -2.35
N LEU A 520 -17.03 -10.45 -3.26
CA LEU A 520 -16.27 -10.26 -4.49
C LEU A 520 -17.21 -10.46 -5.67
N GLY A 521 -17.19 -9.57 -6.65
CA GLY A 521 -18.03 -9.69 -7.84
C GLY A 521 -17.31 -9.22 -9.08
N ASN A 522 -17.51 -9.94 -10.18
CA ASN A 522 -17.15 -9.52 -11.52
C ASN A 522 -18.41 -9.67 -12.38
N VAL A 523 -18.93 -8.56 -12.91
CA VAL A 523 -20.12 -8.56 -13.77
C VAL A 523 -19.74 -8.08 -15.15
N GLN A 524 -20.09 -8.86 -16.16
CA GLN A 524 -19.88 -8.57 -17.56
C GLN A 524 -21.21 -8.61 -18.30
N ILE A 525 -21.51 -7.55 -19.05
CA ILE A 525 -22.69 -7.42 -19.89
C ILE A 525 -22.21 -7.28 -21.33
N GLY A 526 -22.57 -8.23 -22.19
CA GLY A 526 -22.19 -8.27 -23.59
C GLY A 526 -23.41 -8.34 -24.50
N VAL A 527 -23.46 -7.49 -25.54
CA VAL A 527 -24.51 -7.52 -26.57
C VAL A 527 -23.85 -7.66 -27.95
N PRO A 528 -24.20 -8.67 -28.77
CA PRO A 528 -25.35 -9.57 -28.65
C PRO A 528 -25.21 -10.69 -27.59
N SER A 529 -24.00 -10.96 -27.10
CA SER A 529 -23.75 -11.93 -26.02
C SER A 529 -22.46 -11.61 -25.27
N ALA A 530 -22.36 -12.03 -24.00
CA ALA A 530 -21.14 -11.97 -23.18
C ALA A 530 -20.18 -13.14 -23.45
N ASP A 531 -20.58 -14.16 -24.22
CA ASP A 531 -19.75 -15.34 -24.53
C ASP A 531 -19.03 -15.25 -25.90
N VAL A 532 -19.39 -14.28 -26.75
CA VAL A 532 -18.72 -14.06 -28.06
C VAL A 532 -17.46 -13.19 -27.91
N ASP A 533 -16.58 -13.18 -28.91
CA ASP A 533 -15.36 -12.34 -28.92
C ASP A 533 -15.69 -10.86 -28.62
N GLU A 534 -14.88 -10.20 -27.76
CA GLU A 534 -15.02 -8.77 -27.40
C GLU A 534 -15.14 -7.88 -28.65
N LYS A 535 -14.45 -8.20 -29.74
CA LYS A 535 -14.45 -7.41 -30.97
C LYS A 535 -15.80 -7.39 -31.69
N LEU A 536 -16.66 -8.36 -31.41
CA LEU A 536 -17.99 -8.50 -32.02
C LEU A 536 -19.09 -7.86 -31.18
N ARG A 537 -18.77 -7.35 -29.97
CA ARG A 537 -19.74 -6.80 -29.03
C ARG A 537 -19.99 -5.33 -29.32
N VAL A 538 -21.26 -4.97 -29.45
CA VAL A 538 -21.72 -3.58 -29.56
C VAL A 538 -21.72 -2.92 -28.19
N ILE A 539 -22.05 -3.66 -27.14
CA ILE A 539 -22.00 -3.21 -25.75
C ILE A 539 -21.15 -4.23 -24.99
N ASP A 540 -20.13 -3.76 -24.27
CA ASP A 540 -19.32 -4.55 -23.34
C ASP A 540 -19.10 -3.74 -22.07
N LEU A 541 -20.00 -3.91 -21.08
CA LEU A 541 -19.83 -3.29 -19.77
C LEU A 541 -19.24 -4.31 -18.81
N ARG A 542 -18.18 -3.93 -18.10
CA ARG A 542 -17.54 -4.77 -17.11
C ARG A 542 -17.37 -3.98 -15.82
N ALA A 543 -17.87 -4.54 -14.74
CA ALA A 543 -17.81 -3.98 -13.40
C ALA A 543 -17.13 -5.00 -12.47
N GLU A 544 -16.17 -4.54 -11.70
CA GLU A 544 -15.61 -5.27 -10.57
C GLU A 544 -16.23 -4.73 -9.29
N ILE A 545 -16.52 -5.61 -8.33
CA ILE A 545 -17.24 -5.32 -7.09
C ILE A 545 -16.45 -5.89 -5.92
N MET A 546 -16.27 -5.08 -4.89
CA MET A 546 -15.75 -5.49 -3.60
C MET A 546 -16.64 -4.91 -2.50
N GLY A 547 -17.26 -5.78 -1.71
CA GLY A 547 -17.91 -5.42 -0.46
C GLY A 547 -17.11 -5.95 0.73
N GLU A 548 -17.14 -5.25 1.85
CA GLU A 548 -16.50 -5.66 3.09
C GLU A 548 -17.40 -5.27 4.26
N ILE A 549 -17.69 -6.23 5.13
CA ILE A 549 -18.43 -6.04 6.38
C ILE A 549 -17.51 -6.48 7.51
N THR A 550 -17.20 -5.55 8.40
CA THR A 550 -16.43 -5.78 9.64
C THR A 550 -17.32 -5.44 10.84
N PRO A 551 -16.89 -5.67 12.09
CA PRO A 551 -17.61 -5.20 13.27
C PRO A 551 -17.69 -3.67 13.37
N GLU A 552 -16.90 -2.92 12.59
CA GLU A 552 -16.77 -1.46 12.70
C GLU A 552 -17.46 -0.71 11.55
N TYR A 553 -17.47 -1.30 10.35
CA TYR A 553 -17.98 -0.65 9.14
C TYR A 553 -18.46 -1.62 8.06
N PHE A 554 -19.27 -1.06 7.16
CA PHE A 554 -19.61 -1.60 5.85
C PHE A 554 -18.97 -0.75 4.76
N PHE A 555 -18.36 -1.42 3.79
CA PHE A 555 -17.77 -0.81 2.63
C PHE A 555 -18.21 -1.56 1.37
N LEU A 556 -18.50 -0.83 0.30
CA LEU A 556 -18.78 -1.37 -1.02
C LEU A 556 -18.12 -0.47 -2.05
N LYS A 557 -17.35 -1.04 -2.97
CA LYS A 557 -16.80 -0.36 -4.14
C LYS A 557 -17.10 -1.15 -5.41
N VAL A 558 -17.56 -0.43 -6.43
CA VAL A 558 -17.78 -0.93 -7.78
C VAL A 558 -16.92 -0.11 -8.73
N SER A 559 -16.14 -0.76 -9.59
CA SER A 559 -15.27 -0.08 -10.55
C SER A 559 -15.57 -0.57 -11.97
N LEU A 560 -15.84 0.34 -12.89
CA LEU A 560 -16.00 0.03 -14.30
C LEU A 560 -14.63 -0.14 -14.96
N ALA A 561 -14.33 -1.35 -15.41
CA ALA A 561 -13.04 -1.69 -16.02
C ALA A 561 -13.20 -1.97 -17.51
N LYS A 562 -12.48 -1.24 -18.38
CA LYS A 562 -12.44 -1.52 -19.84
C LYS A 562 -13.84 -1.58 -20.49
N SER A 563 -14.79 -0.78 -20.00
CA SER A 563 -16.17 -0.78 -20.48
C SER A 563 -16.34 0.05 -21.76
N LYS A 564 -17.13 -0.46 -22.70
CA LYS A 564 -17.40 0.17 -23.99
C LYS A 564 -18.89 0.10 -24.33
N LEU A 565 -19.43 1.23 -24.75
CA LEU A 565 -20.77 1.33 -25.32
C LEU A 565 -20.64 1.82 -26.76
N PHE A 566 -20.75 0.90 -27.71
CA PHE A 566 -20.43 1.09 -29.12
C PHE A 566 -18.97 1.56 -29.33
N LYS A 567 -18.75 2.87 -29.51
CA LYS A 567 -17.43 3.51 -29.66
C LYS A 567 -17.09 4.45 -28.50
N LEU A 568 -17.92 4.46 -27.46
CA LEU A 568 -17.74 5.27 -26.27
C LEU A 568 -17.06 4.43 -25.21
N GLU A 569 -15.89 4.85 -24.76
CA GLU A 569 -15.26 4.27 -23.58
C GLU A 569 -15.99 4.82 -22.35
N VAL A 570 -16.41 3.92 -21.46
CA VAL A 570 -17.11 4.25 -20.22
C VAL A 570 -16.22 3.88 -19.05
N THR A 571 -16.08 4.81 -18.11
CA THR A 571 -15.27 4.64 -16.90
C THR A 571 -16.02 5.18 -15.69
N GLY A 572 -15.60 4.79 -14.49
CA GLY A 572 -16.12 5.35 -13.25
C GLY A 572 -16.16 4.35 -12.10
N ASP A 573 -16.12 4.91 -10.89
CA ASP A 573 -16.24 4.15 -9.66
C ASP A 573 -17.51 4.55 -8.89
N ILE A 574 -18.06 3.62 -8.12
CA ILE A 574 -19.09 3.84 -7.12
C ILE A 574 -18.55 3.33 -5.79
N ALA A 575 -18.71 4.09 -4.72
CA ALA A 575 -18.32 3.70 -3.38
C ALA A 575 -19.43 4.02 -2.37
N LEU A 576 -19.67 3.13 -1.43
CA LEU A 576 -20.52 3.32 -0.27
C LEU A 576 -19.73 2.91 0.97
N PHE A 577 -19.68 3.79 1.96
CA PHE A 577 -18.99 3.58 3.22
C PHE A 577 -19.92 3.99 4.37
N ILE A 578 -20.10 3.08 5.32
CA ILE A 578 -20.91 3.28 6.52
C ILE A 578 -20.09 2.76 7.69
N GLN A 579 -19.69 3.63 8.60
CA GLN A 579 -18.99 3.29 9.84
C GLN A 579 -19.94 3.54 11.01
N TRP A 580 -20.11 2.53 11.87
CA TRP A 580 -20.98 2.58 13.04
C TRP A 580 -20.22 2.47 14.37
N ALA A 581 -18.93 2.14 14.34
CA ALA A 581 -18.05 2.19 15.51
C ALA A 581 -17.20 3.47 15.54
N GLY A 582 -16.96 4.03 16.74
CA GLY A 582 -16.22 5.29 16.92
C GLY A 582 -17.07 6.51 16.55
N GLU A 583 -16.47 7.49 15.86
CA GLU A 583 -17.12 8.77 15.52
C GLU A 583 -18.27 8.64 14.50
N GLY A 584 -18.44 7.47 13.87
CA GLY A 584 -19.46 7.22 12.85
C GLY A 584 -19.19 7.98 11.54
N ALA A 585 -19.43 7.36 10.40
CA ALA A 585 -19.22 8.01 9.10
C ALA A 585 -20.16 7.46 8.04
N PHE A 586 -20.66 8.34 7.18
CA PHE A 586 -21.45 7.96 6.01
C PHE A 586 -20.93 8.69 4.76
N ALA A 587 -20.65 7.92 3.71
CA ALA A 587 -20.30 8.47 2.41
C ALA A 587 -20.81 7.55 1.28
N LEU A 588 -21.60 8.11 0.38
CA LEU A 588 -21.97 7.52 -0.91
C LEU A 588 -21.37 8.38 -2.01
N SER A 589 -20.58 7.80 -2.90
CA SER A 589 -19.94 8.52 -3.99
C SER A 589 -20.05 7.75 -5.30
N VAL A 590 -20.33 8.48 -6.37
CA VAL A 590 -20.32 8.05 -7.76
C VAL A 590 -19.35 8.96 -8.48
N GLY A 591 -18.21 8.46 -8.92
CA GLY A 591 -17.18 9.24 -9.57
C GLY A 591 -16.24 10.01 -8.64
N GLY A 592 -16.36 9.90 -7.32
CA GLY A 592 -15.49 10.58 -6.34
C GLY A 592 -16.10 11.82 -5.69
N PHE A 593 -15.26 12.63 -5.06
CA PHE A 593 -15.65 13.76 -4.19
C PHE A 593 -15.24 15.11 -4.78
N PHE A 594 -15.69 16.21 -4.18
CA PHE A 594 -15.29 17.57 -4.51
C PHE A 594 -13.76 17.76 -4.36
N PRO A 595 -13.08 18.47 -5.27
CA PRO A 595 -11.64 18.72 -5.17
C PRO A 595 -11.26 19.46 -3.87
N GLY A 596 -10.50 18.78 -3.00
CA GLY A 596 -10.11 19.30 -1.69
C GLY A 596 -10.96 18.80 -0.52
N TYR A 597 -11.99 17.99 -0.76
CA TYR A 597 -12.72 17.28 0.29
C TYR A 597 -11.91 16.07 0.79
N GLU A 598 -11.77 15.93 2.11
CA GLU A 598 -11.11 14.78 2.74
C GLU A 598 -12.10 13.64 2.93
N ALA A 599 -12.11 12.69 1.98
CA ALA A 599 -12.96 11.50 2.07
C ALA A 599 -12.42 10.47 3.07
N PRO A 600 -13.29 9.58 3.63
CA PRO A 600 -12.85 8.45 4.44
C PRO A 600 -11.74 7.65 3.75
N LYS A 601 -10.62 7.45 4.46
CA LYS A 601 -9.40 6.85 3.91
C LYS A 601 -9.63 5.47 3.28
N GLN A 602 -10.61 4.73 3.78
CA GLN A 602 -11.01 3.39 3.33
C GLN A 602 -11.48 3.35 1.87
N ILE A 603 -12.10 4.44 1.38
CA ILE A 603 -12.63 4.53 0.00
C ILE A 603 -11.48 4.59 -1.03
N GLY A 604 -10.37 5.22 -0.63
CA GLY A 604 -9.23 5.47 -1.50
C GLY A 604 -9.56 6.39 -2.68
N PRO A 605 -8.66 6.50 -3.67
CA PRO A 605 -8.91 7.29 -4.86
C PRO A 605 -10.05 6.68 -5.69
N MET A 606 -10.80 7.56 -6.36
CA MET A 606 -11.92 7.20 -7.22
C MET A 606 -11.76 7.81 -8.61
N GLN A 607 -12.08 7.02 -9.63
CA GLN A 607 -12.19 7.47 -11.00
C GLN A 607 -13.56 8.13 -11.26
N ARG A 608 -13.54 9.32 -11.87
CA ARG A 608 -14.73 10.05 -12.30
C ARG A 608 -15.56 9.18 -13.26
N VAL A 609 -16.88 9.31 -13.19
CA VAL A 609 -17.75 8.68 -14.20
C VAL A 609 -17.54 9.43 -15.50
N GLY A 610 -16.97 8.76 -16.49
CA GLY A 610 -16.47 9.40 -17.70
C GLY A 610 -16.91 8.68 -18.96
N ILE A 611 -17.31 9.46 -19.97
CA ILE A 611 -17.51 9.01 -21.33
C ILE A 611 -16.42 9.65 -22.19
N LYS A 612 -15.67 8.84 -22.91
CA LYS A 612 -14.72 9.30 -23.92
C LYS A 612 -15.17 8.84 -25.30
N PHE A 613 -15.32 9.80 -26.20
CA PHE A 613 -15.62 9.58 -27.60
C PHE A 613 -14.38 9.87 -28.45
N ALA A 614 -13.86 8.83 -29.08
CA ALA A 614 -12.82 8.92 -30.10
C ALA A 614 -13.45 8.61 -31.47
N PRO A 615 -13.88 9.62 -32.24
CA PRO A 615 -14.37 9.41 -33.61
C PRO A 615 -13.26 8.79 -34.50
N PRO A 616 -13.62 8.25 -35.69
CA PRO A 616 -12.62 7.75 -36.65
C PRO A 616 -11.54 8.77 -37.02
N ALA A 617 -11.88 10.05 -36.91
CA ALA A 617 -10.94 11.16 -36.96
C ALA A 617 -9.99 11.13 -35.76
N LYS A 618 -8.79 10.54 -35.94
CA LYS A 618 -7.73 10.46 -34.91
C LYS A 618 -7.28 11.82 -34.36
N TRP A 619 -7.63 12.91 -35.05
CA TRP A 619 -7.32 14.27 -34.63
C TRP A 619 -8.32 14.84 -33.63
N LEU A 620 -9.47 14.22 -33.36
CA LEU A 620 -10.48 14.75 -32.44
C LEU A 620 -10.74 13.81 -31.26
N SER A 621 -10.80 14.34 -30.05
CA SER A 621 -11.17 13.63 -28.83
C SER A 621 -12.16 14.48 -28.03
N ILE A 622 -13.28 13.89 -27.63
CA ILE A 622 -14.27 14.52 -26.76
C ILE A 622 -14.40 13.66 -25.50
N SER A 623 -14.29 14.27 -24.33
CA SER A 623 -14.51 13.58 -23.06
C SER A 623 -15.41 14.39 -22.14
N ALA A 624 -16.27 13.69 -21.40
CA ALA A 624 -17.12 14.27 -20.39
C ALA A 624 -17.02 13.41 -19.13
N ASN A 625 -16.66 14.04 -18.01
CA ASN A 625 -16.49 13.41 -16.72
C ASN A 625 -17.42 14.06 -15.70
N ALA A 626 -17.97 13.28 -14.77
CA ALA A 626 -18.83 13.77 -13.71
C ALA A 626 -18.64 12.99 -12.41
N TYR A 627 -19.07 13.59 -11.31
CA TYR A 627 -19.21 12.93 -10.02
C TYR A 627 -20.37 13.49 -9.21
N LEU A 628 -20.82 12.68 -8.25
CA LEU A 628 -21.80 12.99 -7.23
C LEU A 628 -21.32 12.31 -5.94
N ALA A 629 -21.29 13.03 -4.83
CA ALA A 629 -21.09 12.45 -3.50
C ALA A 629 -22.09 13.02 -2.50
N VAL A 630 -22.53 12.16 -1.57
CA VAL A 630 -23.41 12.49 -0.46
C VAL A 630 -22.73 11.96 0.80
N THR A 631 -22.50 12.84 1.75
CA THR A 631 -21.91 12.51 3.06
C THR A 631 -22.90 12.86 4.17
N SER A 632 -22.53 12.64 5.42
CA SER A 632 -23.36 13.00 6.59
C SER A 632 -23.78 14.47 6.60
N ASN A 633 -22.93 15.37 6.09
CA ASN A 633 -23.09 16.82 6.17
C ASN A 633 -23.00 17.55 4.83
N THR A 634 -22.63 16.88 3.73
CA THR A 634 -22.47 17.53 2.41
C THR A 634 -23.13 16.79 1.25
N VAL A 635 -23.53 17.55 0.24
CA VAL A 635 -23.85 17.08 -1.11
C VAL A 635 -22.88 17.75 -2.07
N GLN A 636 -22.19 16.94 -2.86
CA GLN A 636 -21.11 17.37 -3.74
C GLN A 636 -21.39 16.87 -5.14
N PHE A 637 -21.18 17.69 -6.15
CA PHE A 637 -21.28 17.24 -7.53
C PHE A 637 -20.46 18.14 -8.44
N GLY A 638 -20.03 17.59 -9.56
CA GLY A 638 -19.31 18.36 -10.54
C GLY A 638 -19.04 17.58 -11.80
N GLY A 639 -18.51 18.27 -12.80
CA GLY A 639 -18.14 17.65 -14.04
C GLY A 639 -17.24 18.52 -14.89
N ARG A 640 -16.56 17.87 -15.83
CA ARG A 640 -15.66 18.49 -16.79
C ARG A 640 -15.97 17.95 -18.18
N VAL A 641 -16.20 18.85 -19.13
CA VAL A 641 -16.26 18.52 -20.55
C VAL A 641 -15.02 19.09 -21.22
N GLU A 642 -14.36 18.27 -22.03
CA GLU A 642 -13.13 18.62 -22.71
C GLU A 642 -13.14 18.16 -24.16
N VAL A 643 -12.73 19.04 -25.06
CA VAL A 643 -12.61 18.80 -26.50
C VAL A 643 -11.17 19.10 -26.90
N ILE A 644 -10.50 18.11 -27.49
CA ILE A 644 -9.10 18.21 -27.95
C ILE A 644 -9.06 17.92 -29.44
N ALA A 645 -8.54 18.85 -30.23
CA ALA A 645 -8.22 18.70 -31.64
C ALA A 645 -6.70 18.74 -31.85
N LYS A 646 -6.08 17.65 -32.30
CA LYS A 646 -4.63 17.52 -32.51
C LYS A 646 -4.29 17.21 -33.97
N LEU A 647 -3.61 18.13 -34.64
CA LEU A 647 -3.13 18.05 -36.02
C LEU A 647 -1.66 18.44 -36.02
N ASP A 648 -0.74 17.48 -35.88
CA ASP A 648 0.71 17.72 -35.79
C ASP A 648 1.18 18.69 -36.90
N PRO A 649 1.74 19.88 -36.57
CA PRO A 649 2.30 20.34 -35.27
C PRO A 649 1.39 21.16 -34.35
N ALA A 650 0.11 21.32 -34.67
CA ALA A 650 -0.89 22.11 -33.95
C ALA A 650 -1.79 21.28 -33.01
N LYS A 651 -2.24 21.90 -31.91
CA LYS A 651 -3.19 21.35 -30.93
C LYS A 651 -4.12 22.45 -30.42
N ALA A 652 -5.43 22.24 -30.50
CA ALA A 652 -6.46 23.08 -29.91
C ALA A 652 -7.20 22.30 -28.82
N GLU A 653 -7.44 22.94 -27.68
CA GLU A 653 -8.07 22.36 -26.50
C GLU A 653 -9.12 23.34 -25.98
N ALA A 654 -10.30 22.84 -25.63
CA ALA A 654 -11.34 23.60 -24.97
C ALA A 654 -11.91 22.78 -23.81
N TRP A 655 -12.09 23.40 -22.66
CA TRP A 655 -12.67 22.74 -21.49
C TRP A 655 -13.63 23.66 -20.74
N ILE A 656 -14.59 23.03 -20.07
CA ILE A 656 -15.44 23.66 -19.05
C ILE A 656 -15.60 22.68 -17.90
N GLN A 657 -15.43 23.17 -16.68
CA GLN A 657 -15.52 22.43 -15.46
C GLN A 657 -16.33 23.21 -14.44
N LEU A 658 -17.21 22.50 -13.74
CA LEU A 658 -18.03 23.00 -12.65
C LEU A 658 -17.88 22.02 -11.48
N ASP A 659 -17.50 22.50 -10.31
CA ASP A 659 -17.46 21.72 -9.08
C ASP A 659 -18.27 22.44 -8.02
N ALA A 660 -19.22 21.75 -7.39
CA ALA A 660 -20.09 22.30 -6.36
C ALA A 660 -20.06 21.44 -5.10
N LEU A 661 -19.99 22.09 -3.95
CA LEU A 661 -20.13 21.49 -2.62
C LEU A 661 -21.15 22.29 -1.85
N PHE A 662 -22.16 21.61 -1.31
CA PHE A 662 -23.18 22.14 -0.42
C PHE A 662 -23.04 21.45 0.93
N GLN A 663 -22.76 22.21 1.97
CA GLN A 663 -22.70 21.76 3.36
C GLN A 663 -23.99 22.19 4.07
N TRP A 664 -24.64 21.26 4.78
CA TRP A 664 -25.91 21.49 5.48
C TRP A 664 -25.73 21.74 6.99
N ALA A 665 -24.70 21.14 7.58
CA ALA A 665 -24.42 21.22 9.01
C ALA A 665 -22.91 21.48 9.24
N PRO A 666 -22.54 22.28 10.25
CA PRO A 666 -23.41 22.92 11.25
C PRO A 666 -24.10 24.21 10.80
N HIS A 667 -23.75 24.74 9.64
CA HIS A 667 -24.47 25.83 8.98
C HIS A 667 -24.52 25.55 7.47
N PHE A 668 -25.49 26.15 6.79
CA PHE A 668 -25.57 26.04 5.34
C PHE A 668 -24.42 26.86 4.72
N TYR A 669 -23.57 26.21 3.93
CA TYR A 669 -22.49 26.85 3.22
C TYR A 669 -22.33 26.16 1.86
N PHE A 670 -21.99 26.90 0.82
CA PHE A 670 -21.66 26.28 -0.45
C PHE A 670 -20.42 26.88 -1.08
N VAL A 671 -19.79 26.10 -1.93
CA VAL A 671 -18.66 26.47 -2.78
C VAL A 671 -18.95 25.96 -4.18
N ILE A 672 -18.90 26.85 -5.16
CA ILE A 672 -19.02 26.53 -6.59
C ILE A 672 -17.77 27.05 -7.28
N ARG A 673 -16.97 26.15 -7.85
CA ARG A 673 -15.79 26.46 -8.66
C ARG A 673 -16.10 26.28 -10.13
N ILE A 674 -15.68 27.23 -10.94
CA ILE A 674 -15.79 27.21 -12.40
C ILE A 674 -14.37 27.33 -12.96
N ASP A 675 -13.99 26.39 -13.83
CA ASP A 675 -12.75 26.45 -14.62
C ASP A 675 -13.12 26.23 -16.09
N ALA A 676 -12.90 27.23 -16.92
CA ALA A 676 -13.20 27.15 -18.34
C ALA A 676 -12.09 27.80 -19.16
N GLY A 677 -11.79 27.25 -20.32
CA GLY A 677 -10.80 27.84 -21.19
C GLY A 677 -10.72 27.22 -22.58
N ILE A 678 -10.05 27.94 -23.47
CA ILE A 678 -9.71 27.50 -24.82
C ILE A 678 -8.24 27.85 -25.06
N LYS A 679 -7.46 26.91 -25.58
CA LYS A 679 -6.03 27.05 -25.85
C LYS A 679 -5.67 26.48 -27.21
N VAL A 680 -4.92 27.24 -28.00
CA VAL A 680 -4.40 26.82 -29.30
C VAL A 680 -2.87 26.91 -29.25
N SER A 681 -2.21 25.82 -29.59
CA SER A 681 -0.75 25.69 -29.56
C SER A 681 -0.22 25.11 -30.88
N ALA A 682 1.01 25.46 -31.24
CA ALA A 682 1.72 24.92 -32.39
C ALA A 682 3.23 24.79 -32.08
N PHE A 683 3.88 23.73 -32.58
CA PHE A 683 5.32 23.49 -32.38
C PHE A 683 5.76 23.48 -30.90
N GLY A 684 4.86 23.06 -30.00
CA GLY A 684 5.12 23.03 -28.55
C GLY A 684 4.94 24.37 -27.83
N VAL A 685 4.54 25.44 -28.52
CA VAL A 685 4.32 26.78 -27.94
C VAL A 685 2.83 27.16 -28.02
N THR A 686 2.29 27.82 -26.99
CA THR A 686 0.93 28.39 -27.06
C THR A 686 0.90 29.55 -28.04
N LEU A 687 -0.02 29.54 -29.01
CA LEU A 687 -0.25 30.68 -29.91
C LEU A 687 -1.23 31.68 -29.29
N ALA A 688 -2.36 31.18 -28.79
CA ALA A 688 -3.39 31.96 -28.13
C ALA A 688 -4.18 31.10 -27.15
N GLY A 689 -4.57 31.66 -26.01
CA GLY A 689 -5.42 31.00 -25.04
C GLY A 689 -6.19 32.00 -24.20
N VAL A 690 -7.41 31.62 -23.79
CA VAL A 690 -8.19 32.35 -22.79
C VAL A 690 -8.63 31.33 -21.75
N SER A 691 -8.35 31.58 -20.48
CA SER A 691 -8.83 30.76 -19.38
C SER A 691 -9.44 31.61 -18.28
N PHE A 692 -10.38 31.04 -17.55
CA PHE A 692 -11.05 31.63 -16.41
C PHE A 692 -11.14 30.58 -15.30
N LYS A 693 -10.71 30.97 -14.10
CA LYS A 693 -10.88 30.19 -12.87
C LYS A 693 -11.56 31.08 -11.83
N GLY A 694 -12.73 30.68 -11.37
CA GLY A 694 -13.48 31.43 -10.37
C GLY A 694 -14.09 30.53 -9.32
N GLU A 695 -14.30 31.09 -8.13
CA GLU A 695 -14.98 30.49 -7.00
C GLU A 695 -16.10 31.43 -6.53
N LEU A 696 -17.30 30.87 -6.40
CA LEU A 696 -18.46 31.49 -5.78
C LEU A 696 -18.76 30.72 -4.48
N SER A 697 -18.71 31.38 -3.34
CA SER A 697 -18.91 30.74 -2.04
C SER A 697 -19.77 31.55 -1.08
N GLY A 698 -20.30 30.91 -0.05
CA GLY A 698 -21.07 31.54 1.03
C GLY A 698 -22.58 31.53 0.83
N ASP A 699 -23.32 31.50 1.93
CA ASP A 699 -24.79 31.58 1.96
C ASP A 699 -25.27 33.03 2.13
N LYS A 700 -24.69 33.77 3.09
CA LYS A 700 -24.93 35.19 3.40
C LYS A 700 -23.73 35.79 4.19
N PRO A 701 -22.90 36.67 3.60
CA PRO A 701 -22.92 37.14 2.22
C PRO A 701 -22.31 36.12 1.24
N PHE A 702 -22.76 36.17 -0.01
CA PHE A 702 -22.10 35.51 -1.14
C PHE A 702 -20.76 36.22 -1.42
N ARG A 703 -19.76 35.44 -1.83
CA ARG A 703 -18.42 35.89 -2.20
C ARG A 703 -18.04 35.32 -3.57
N LEU A 704 -17.65 36.18 -4.50
CA LEU A 704 -17.10 35.81 -5.81
C LEU A 704 -15.65 36.27 -5.91
N GLU A 705 -14.77 35.33 -6.25
CA GLU A 705 -13.37 35.60 -6.55
C GLU A 705 -12.91 34.76 -7.75
N GLY A 706 -11.92 35.23 -8.49
CA GLY A 706 -11.42 34.52 -9.66
C GLY A 706 -10.34 35.27 -10.41
N ARG A 707 -9.81 34.61 -11.45
CA ARG A 707 -8.78 35.15 -12.33
C ARG A 707 -9.05 34.67 -13.74
N ALA A 708 -9.06 35.62 -14.68
CA ALA A 708 -9.01 35.34 -16.11
C ALA A 708 -7.58 35.55 -16.61
N GLU A 709 -7.17 34.78 -17.60
CA GLU A 709 -5.83 34.87 -18.20
C GLU A 709 -5.96 34.78 -19.71
N VAL A 710 -5.35 35.74 -20.41
CA VAL A 710 -5.23 35.75 -21.86
C VAL A 710 -3.77 35.51 -22.22
N GLU A 711 -3.47 34.34 -22.79
CA GLU A 711 -2.16 33.97 -23.30
C GLU A 711 -2.09 34.30 -24.80
N ILE A 712 -1.06 35.03 -25.25
CA ILE A 712 -0.75 35.26 -26.67
C ILE A 712 0.76 35.10 -26.86
N LEU A 713 1.18 34.01 -27.52
CA LEU A 713 2.59 33.67 -27.74
C LEU A 713 3.43 33.66 -26.45
N TRP A 714 4.20 34.72 -26.20
CA TRP A 714 5.10 34.91 -25.04
C TRP A 714 4.58 35.96 -24.06
N TRP A 715 3.31 36.37 -24.18
CA TRP A 715 2.64 37.32 -23.29
C TRP A 715 1.45 36.68 -22.59
N ASP A 716 1.42 36.79 -21.26
CA ASP A 716 0.31 36.36 -20.41
C ASP A 716 -0.28 37.59 -19.72
N VAL A 717 -1.56 37.88 -19.96
CA VAL A 717 -2.27 39.04 -19.38
C VAL A 717 -3.28 38.53 -18.34
N PRO A 718 -2.95 38.59 -17.04
CA PRO A 718 -3.88 38.23 -15.98
C PRO A 718 -4.88 39.36 -15.70
N VAL A 719 -6.14 38.99 -15.46
CA VAL A 719 -7.22 39.88 -15.04
C VAL A 719 -7.86 39.27 -13.79
N ASP A 720 -7.60 39.88 -12.63
CA ASP A 720 -8.16 39.43 -11.36
C ASP A 720 -9.61 39.94 -11.20
N ILE A 721 -10.49 39.08 -10.71
CA ILE A 721 -11.91 39.35 -10.47
C ILE A 721 -12.18 39.13 -8.97
N GLY A 722 -12.58 40.19 -8.26
CA GLY A 722 -12.95 40.13 -6.85
C GLY A 722 -11.78 40.25 -5.86
N PRO A 723 -12.03 40.04 -4.55
CA PRO A 723 -13.27 39.50 -3.97
C PRO A 723 -14.45 40.50 -4.03
N ILE A 724 -15.57 40.08 -4.62
CA ILE A 724 -16.85 40.81 -4.62
C ILE A 724 -17.77 40.10 -3.62
N THR A 725 -18.35 40.84 -2.67
CA THR A 725 -19.30 40.28 -1.69
C THR A 725 -20.66 40.96 -1.80
N TRP A 726 -21.75 40.19 -1.72
CA TRP A 726 -23.13 40.69 -1.74
C TRP A 726 -24.08 39.78 -0.98
N GLY A 727 -25.22 40.31 -0.52
CA GLY A 727 -26.20 39.57 0.28
C GLY A 727 -26.27 40.09 1.72
N GLU A 728 -27.45 39.98 2.34
CA GLU A 728 -27.71 40.53 3.68
C GLU A 728 -27.07 39.68 4.78
N SER A 729 -26.25 40.30 5.64
CA SER A 729 -25.51 39.65 6.73
C SER A 729 -26.36 39.22 7.94
N THR A 730 -27.69 39.22 7.85
CA THR A 730 -28.57 38.92 8.99
C THR A 730 -29.57 37.83 8.60
N PRO A 731 -29.46 36.60 9.14
CA PRO A 731 -30.59 35.70 9.14
C PRO A 731 -31.74 36.36 9.92
N PRO A 732 -33.01 36.26 9.48
CA PRO A 732 -34.11 36.31 10.43
C PRO A 732 -33.79 35.29 11.53
N PRO A 733 -33.88 35.64 12.82
CA PRO A 733 -33.63 34.66 13.87
C PRO A 733 -34.54 33.46 13.61
N ALA A 734 -33.92 32.30 13.43
CA ALA A 734 -34.67 31.06 13.39
C ALA A 734 -35.55 30.99 14.65
N PRO A 735 -36.79 30.48 14.54
CA PRO A 735 -37.72 30.44 15.66
C PRO A 735 -37.04 29.80 16.87
N GLU A 736 -37.21 30.40 18.05
CA GLU A 736 -36.64 29.84 19.26
C GLU A 736 -37.28 28.46 19.53
N LEU A 737 -36.44 27.47 19.78
CA LEU A 737 -36.87 26.11 20.08
C LEU A 737 -36.58 25.81 21.55
N ASP A 738 -37.47 25.08 22.22
CA ASP A 738 -37.23 24.62 23.58
C ASP A 738 -36.59 23.23 23.55
N PRO A 739 -35.32 23.07 23.97
CA PRO A 739 -34.69 21.76 23.98
C PRO A 739 -35.44 20.74 24.85
N LEU A 740 -36.16 21.20 25.87
CA LEU A 740 -36.93 20.33 26.76
C LEU A 740 -38.07 19.63 26.00
N ASP A 741 -38.77 20.35 25.13
CA ASP A 741 -39.90 19.79 24.36
C ASP A 741 -39.39 18.71 23.39
N VAL A 742 -38.24 18.95 22.75
CA VAL A 742 -37.58 17.98 21.86
C VAL A 742 -37.14 16.73 22.63
N ALA A 743 -36.49 16.92 23.78
CA ALA A 743 -36.05 15.80 24.61
C ALA A 743 -37.25 15.01 25.16
N GLN A 744 -38.31 15.67 25.61
CA GLN A 744 -39.53 15.00 26.09
C GLN A 744 -40.18 14.17 24.99
N GLN A 745 -40.32 14.72 23.78
CA GLN A 745 -40.86 13.99 22.63
C GLN A 745 -40.02 12.76 22.31
N ALA A 746 -38.69 12.89 22.31
CA ALA A 746 -37.78 11.79 22.01
C ALA A 746 -37.80 10.71 23.11
N LEU A 747 -37.88 11.09 24.39
CA LEU A 747 -37.92 10.16 25.54
C LEU A 747 -39.28 9.45 25.69
N THR A 748 -40.35 10.02 25.15
CA THR A 748 -41.70 9.41 25.19
C THR A 748 -41.89 8.33 24.12
N ALA A 749 -41.01 8.26 23.12
CA ALA A 749 -41.11 7.29 22.04
C ALA A 749 -40.82 5.86 22.55
N ASP A 750 -41.61 4.87 22.11
CA ASP A 750 -41.47 3.47 22.55
C ASP A 750 -40.07 2.90 22.31
N ASN A 751 -39.40 3.33 21.24
CA ASN A 751 -38.04 2.89 20.89
C ASN A 751 -36.93 3.53 21.75
N ALA A 752 -37.25 4.54 22.57
CA ALA A 752 -36.29 5.11 23.52
C ALA A 752 -36.03 4.16 24.70
N TRP A 753 -36.93 3.20 24.94
CA TRP A 753 -36.93 2.31 26.10
C TRP A 753 -36.50 0.89 25.69
N THR A 754 -35.32 0.46 26.13
CA THR A 754 -34.79 -0.88 25.83
C THR A 754 -34.64 -1.72 27.10
N PRO A 755 -35.36 -2.85 27.23
CA PRO A 755 -35.12 -3.83 28.28
C PRO A 755 -33.84 -4.61 27.99
N LEU A 756 -32.94 -4.70 28.97
CA LEU A 756 -31.68 -5.44 28.88
C LEU A 756 -31.56 -6.45 30.02
N LEU A 757 -30.80 -7.51 29.77
CA LEU A 757 -30.40 -8.45 30.81
C LEU A 757 -28.92 -8.22 31.13
N PRO A 758 -28.52 -8.14 32.41
CA PRO A 758 -27.11 -7.98 32.78
C PRO A 758 -26.26 -9.11 32.19
N PRO A 759 -25.01 -8.85 31.74
CA PRO A 759 -24.16 -9.87 31.10
C PRO A 759 -23.94 -11.13 31.97
N GLU A 760 -23.99 -10.97 33.29
CA GLU A 760 -23.81 -12.04 34.28
C GLU A 760 -25.08 -12.85 34.55
N ALA A 761 -26.25 -12.40 34.07
CA ALA A 761 -27.52 -13.06 34.30
C ALA A 761 -27.81 -14.07 33.17
N GLN A 762 -27.86 -15.36 33.54
CA GLN A 762 -28.35 -16.42 32.65
C GLN A 762 -29.87 -16.58 32.85
N SER A 763 -30.66 -16.33 31.81
CA SER A 763 -32.09 -16.60 31.87
C SER A 763 -32.40 -18.03 31.44
N ILE A 764 -32.91 -18.83 32.37
CA ILE A 764 -33.54 -20.14 32.09
C ILE A 764 -35.06 -20.02 31.89
N ALA A 765 -35.61 -18.81 31.92
CA ALA A 765 -37.05 -18.54 31.86
C ALA A 765 -37.39 -17.67 30.64
N ARG A 766 -38.46 -18.04 29.92
CA ARG A 766 -39.06 -17.22 28.86
C ARG A 766 -40.26 -16.48 29.43
N LEU A 767 -40.34 -15.17 29.22
CA LEU A 767 -41.54 -14.40 29.54
C LEU A 767 -42.65 -14.83 28.58
N ALA A 768 -43.84 -15.13 29.11
CA ALA A 768 -45.01 -15.40 28.29
C ALA A 768 -45.34 -14.13 27.49
N PRO A 769 -45.60 -14.23 26.17
CA PRO A 769 -45.95 -13.07 25.37
C PRO A 769 -47.19 -12.39 25.97
N ALA A 770 -47.15 -11.07 26.05
CA ALA A 770 -48.27 -10.23 26.41
C ALA A 770 -48.47 -9.24 25.26
N ASP A 771 -49.66 -9.25 24.69
CA ASP A 771 -50.03 -8.27 23.68
C ASP A 771 -50.20 -6.93 24.41
N ASP A 772 -49.48 -5.90 23.95
CA ASP A 772 -49.59 -4.49 24.37
C ASP A 772 -48.83 -4.02 25.62
N VAL A 773 -47.89 -4.80 26.19
CA VAL A 773 -47.03 -4.32 27.29
C VAL A 773 -45.57 -4.73 27.10
N PRO A 774 -44.60 -3.79 27.13
CA PRO A 774 -43.19 -4.14 27.14
C PRO A 774 -42.86 -5.00 28.38
N LEU A 775 -42.34 -6.20 28.14
CA LEU A 775 -42.05 -7.18 29.18
C LEU A 775 -40.62 -7.02 29.69
N TYR A 776 -40.48 -6.77 30.98
CA TYR A 776 -39.18 -6.61 31.64
C TYR A 776 -38.83 -7.86 32.46
N HIS A 777 -37.62 -8.37 32.28
CA HIS A 777 -37.12 -9.47 33.10
C HIS A 777 -36.95 -8.99 34.57
N PRO A 778 -37.28 -9.80 35.59
CA PRO A 778 -37.12 -9.39 37.00
C PRO A 778 -35.68 -9.07 37.41
N MET A 779 -34.70 -9.69 36.76
CA MET A 779 -33.26 -9.35 36.89
C MET A 779 -32.78 -8.35 35.83
N GLY A 780 -33.70 -7.83 35.02
CA GLY A 780 -33.40 -6.96 33.90
C GLY A 780 -33.11 -5.53 34.34
N GLN A 781 -32.49 -4.80 33.41
CA GLN A 781 -32.24 -3.37 33.48
C GLN A 781 -33.04 -2.70 32.37
N ILE A 782 -33.25 -1.39 32.51
CA ILE A 782 -33.92 -0.57 31.50
C ILE A 782 -32.94 0.51 31.09
N GLU A 783 -32.65 0.58 29.80
CA GLU A 783 -31.93 1.71 29.22
C GLU A 783 -32.92 2.64 28.54
N LEU A 784 -32.83 3.93 28.88
CA LEU A 784 -33.56 5.02 28.26
C LEU A 784 -32.56 5.87 27.48
N ARG A 785 -32.68 5.92 26.14
CA ARG A 785 -31.77 6.68 25.26
C ARG A 785 -32.52 7.56 24.27
N GLN A 786 -32.00 8.76 24.02
CA GLN A 786 -32.42 9.59 22.88
C GLN A 786 -31.21 10.29 22.24
N ILE A 787 -31.32 10.62 20.96
CA ILE A 787 -30.23 11.23 20.16
C ILE A 787 -30.59 12.60 19.61
N SER A 788 -31.71 13.17 20.05
CA SER A 788 -32.24 14.42 19.50
C SER A 788 -31.57 15.66 20.10
N VAL A 789 -31.22 15.62 21.40
CA VAL A 789 -30.58 16.72 22.13
C VAL A 789 -29.62 16.17 23.19
N PRO A 790 -28.39 16.68 23.34
CA PRO A 790 -27.50 16.23 24.43
C PRO A 790 -28.05 16.68 25.79
N LEU A 791 -28.12 15.75 26.74
CA LEU A 791 -28.53 15.99 28.12
C LEU A 791 -27.29 16.28 28.98
N GLU A 792 -27.48 16.93 30.13
CA GLU A 792 -26.39 17.30 31.05
C GLU A 792 -25.26 18.11 30.37
N THR A 793 -25.56 18.80 29.28
CA THR A 793 -24.63 19.62 28.51
C THR A 793 -25.25 20.97 28.21
N ASP A 794 -24.40 22.00 28.09
CA ASP A 794 -24.86 23.33 27.69
C ASP A 794 -25.23 23.37 26.20
N ILE A 795 -26.36 23.99 25.87
CA ILE A 795 -27.00 24.03 24.56
C ILE A 795 -27.24 25.51 24.23
N ASP A 796 -26.59 26.02 23.19
CA ASP A 796 -26.84 27.37 22.70
C ASP A 796 -27.88 27.38 21.56
N ARG A 797 -27.94 26.31 20.78
CA ARG A 797 -28.82 26.18 19.61
C ARG A 797 -29.25 24.73 19.38
N ILE A 798 -30.24 24.53 18.51
CA ILE A 798 -30.58 23.24 17.92
C ILE A 798 -30.67 23.47 16.41
N GLY A 799 -29.67 23.00 15.68
CA GLY A 799 -29.51 23.31 14.26
C GLY A 799 -29.33 24.80 14.05
N SER A 800 -30.25 25.41 13.30
CA SER A 800 -30.26 26.87 13.09
C SER A 800 -31.02 27.66 14.17
N SER A 801 -31.79 26.98 15.03
CA SER A 801 -32.70 27.61 16.01
C SER A 801 -32.01 27.90 17.34
N THR A 802 -32.27 29.07 17.93
CA THR A 802 -31.70 29.41 19.27
C THR A 802 -32.43 28.62 20.34
N ALA A 803 -31.69 28.08 21.31
CA ALA A 803 -32.26 27.32 22.42
C ALA A 803 -32.82 28.26 23.50
N ILE A 804 -34.09 28.08 23.88
CA ILE A 804 -34.73 28.85 24.98
C ILE A 804 -34.11 28.48 26.33
N ARG A 805 -33.89 27.18 26.57
CA ARG A 805 -33.21 26.65 27.75
C ARG A 805 -31.83 26.18 27.36
N LYS A 806 -30.84 26.55 28.16
CA LYS A 806 -29.44 26.22 27.86
C LYS A 806 -28.98 24.86 28.35
N ARG A 807 -29.77 24.14 29.14
CA ARG A 807 -29.35 22.85 29.70
C ARG A 807 -30.56 22.06 30.16
N ILE A 808 -30.51 20.74 29.94
CA ILE A 808 -31.50 19.79 30.42
C ILE A 808 -30.77 18.86 31.38
N ASN A 809 -31.24 18.78 32.62
CA ASN A 809 -30.68 17.86 33.61
C ASN A 809 -31.69 16.74 33.89
N LEU A 810 -31.19 15.51 34.03
CA LEU A 810 -31.97 14.34 34.36
C LEU A 810 -32.14 14.23 35.89
N ARG A 811 -33.34 13.89 36.35
CA ARG A 811 -33.58 13.54 37.76
C ARG A 811 -33.40 12.03 37.96
N ALA A 812 -33.16 11.63 39.21
CA ALA A 812 -33.16 10.23 39.63
C ALA A 812 -34.48 9.56 39.22
N ALA A 813 -34.37 8.51 38.41
CA ALA A 813 -35.51 7.76 37.92
C ALA A 813 -36.29 7.10 39.06
N THR A 814 -37.62 7.12 38.94
CA THR A 814 -38.52 6.42 39.85
C THR A 814 -39.38 5.41 39.10
N LEU A 815 -39.70 4.30 39.76
CA LEU A 815 -40.62 3.28 39.28
C LEU A 815 -41.77 3.17 40.29
N ASP A 816 -43.00 3.47 39.88
CA ASP A 816 -44.18 3.56 40.77
C ASP A 816 -43.92 4.45 42.02
N GLY A 817 -43.16 5.53 41.85
CA GLY A 817 -42.80 6.46 42.92
C GLY A 817 -41.72 5.96 43.88
N GLN A 818 -41.13 4.79 43.65
CA GLN A 818 -39.96 4.29 44.36
C GLN A 818 -38.68 4.62 43.59
N ALA A 819 -37.62 5.05 44.28
CA ALA A 819 -36.33 5.30 43.62
C ALA A 819 -35.74 3.99 43.07
N ALA A 820 -35.17 4.05 41.86
CA ALA A 820 -34.44 2.92 41.30
C ALA A 820 -33.24 2.54 42.20
N GLY A 821 -32.96 1.23 42.34
CA GLY A 821 -31.87 0.73 43.18
C GLY A 821 -30.48 1.13 42.68
N ALA A 822 -30.33 1.26 41.36
CA ALA A 822 -29.15 1.82 40.72
C ALA A 822 -29.54 2.61 39.45
N VAL A 823 -28.84 3.72 39.22
CA VAL A 823 -28.94 4.56 38.01
C VAL A 823 -27.53 4.88 37.50
N TRP A 824 -27.36 5.00 36.19
CA TRP A 824 -26.11 5.45 35.56
C TRP A 824 -26.39 6.24 34.28
N PRO A 825 -25.54 7.21 33.90
CA PRO A 825 -25.70 7.92 32.64
C PRO A 825 -25.42 7.00 31.46
N LEU A 826 -26.17 7.19 30.38
CA LEU A 826 -25.87 6.62 29.07
C LEU A 826 -25.36 7.75 28.18
N ASN A 827 -24.28 7.50 27.45
CA ASN A 827 -23.70 8.47 26.53
C ASN A 827 -23.96 8.07 25.08
N ASP A 828 -24.08 9.07 24.22
CA ASP A 828 -24.14 8.91 22.77
C ASP A 828 -23.43 10.07 22.06
N HIS A 829 -23.38 10.03 20.74
CA HIS A 829 -22.58 10.92 19.90
C HIS A 829 -23.45 12.06 19.36
N PHE A 830 -23.09 13.30 19.68
CA PHE A 830 -23.81 14.49 19.27
C PHE A 830 -22.88 15.43 18.48
N PRO A 831 -23.31 15.97 17.32
CA PRO A 831 -22.50 16.90 16.55
C PRO A 831 -22.42 18.25 17.29
N PRO A 832 -21.24 18.67 17.80
CA PRO A 832 -21.14 19.84 18.67
C PRO A 832 -21.58 21.12 17.96
N GLY A 833 -21.30 21.24 16.66
CA GLY A 833 -21.75 22.38 15.86
C GLY A 833 -23.27 22.49 15.73
N HIS A 834 -24.04 21.42 15.97
CA HIS A 834 -25.50 21.48 15.96
C HIS A 834 -26.09 22.05 17.26
N PHE A 835 -25.33 22.01 18.36
CA PHE A 835 -25.82 22.37 19.70
C PHE A 835 -25.11 23.57 20.35
N LEU A 836 -23.85 23.81 19.99
CA LEU A 836 -23.02 24.89 20.52
C LEU A 836 -22.84 26.00 19.50
N LYS A 837 -22.67 27.23 19.99
CA LYS A 837 -22.25 28.36 19.16
C LYS A 837 -20.71 28.37 19.07
N LEU A 838 -20.18 27.88 17.95
CA LEU A 838 -18.74 27.76 17.69
C LEU A 838 -18.29 28.75 16.62
N SER A 839 -17.05 29.23 16.71
CA SER A 839 -16.39 29.97 15.62
C SER A 839 -15.90 29.04 14.50
N ASP A 840 -15.68 29.56 13.29
CA ASP A 840 -15.28 28.75 12.12
C ASP A 840 -13.99 27.94 12.36
N HIS A 841 -13.02 28.52 13.07
CA HIS A 841 -11.78 27.82 13.43
C HIS A 841 -12.01 26.70 14.44
N GLU A 842 -12.98 26.85 15.37
CA GLU A 842 -13.35 25.80 16.32
C GLU A 842 -14.15 24.69 15.65
N VAL A 843 -14.98 25.00 14.65
CA VAL A 843 -15.72 24.01 13.85
C VAL A 843 -14.76 23.11 13.07
N LEU A 844 -13.72 23.69 12.45
CA LEU A 844 -12.71 22.93 11.70
C LEU A 844 -11.74 22.15 12.60
N GLY A 845 -11.53 22.62 13.83
CA GLY A 845 -10.59 22.02 14.78
C GLY A 845 -11.21 20.97 15.71
N ARG A 846 -12.54 20.79 15.71
CA ARG A 846 -13.25 19.85 16.58
C ARG A 846 -13.64 18.56 15.82
N PRO A 847 -13.76 17.42 16.54
CA PRO A 847 -14.36 16.21 16.00
C PRO A 847 -15.78 16.45 15.46
N GLU A 848 -16.19 15.69 14.43
CA GLU A 848 -17.54 15.80 13.86
C GLU A 848 -18.64 15.46 14.87
N TYR A 849 -18.35 14.59 15.85
CA TYR A 849 -19.23 14.21 16.94
C TYR A 849 -18.48 14.16 18.29
N GLU A 850 -19.15 14.58 19.36
CA GLU A 850 -18.65 14.50 20.74
C GLU A 850 -19.58 13.61 21.59
N SER A 851 -19.02 12.90 22.57
CA SER A 851 -19.79 12.05 23.47
C SER A 851 -20.44 12.87 24.58
N HIS A 852 -21.78 12.83 24.65
CA HIS A 852 -22.59 13.53 25.67
C HIS A 852 -23.67 12.59 26.24
N VAL A 853 -24.25 12.95 27.38
CA VAL A 853 -25.31 12.12 28.01
C VAL A 853 -26.54 12.12 27.11
N SER A 854 -26.99 10.94 26.71
CA SER A 854 -28.16 10.71 25.84
C SER A 854 -29.37 10.22 26.62
N GLY A 855 -29.16 9.74 27.85
CA GLY A 855 -30.21 9.29 28.74
C GLY A 855 -29.63 8.58 29.96
N LEU A 856 -30.35 7.58 30.47
CA LEU A 856 -29.97 6.89 31.70
C LEU A 856 -30.31 5.40 31.65
N GLY A 857 -29.48 4.59 32.30
CA GLY A 857 -29.76 3.20 32.60
C GLY A 857 -30.22 3.08 34.04
N MET A 858 -31.18 2.18 34.30
CA MET A 858 -31.75 1.94 35.62
C MET A 858 -32.00 0.45 35.86
N GLY A 859 -31.92 0.04 37.13
CA GLY A 859 -32.26 -1.32 37.55
C GLY A 859 -32.22 -1.48 39.07
N ALA A 860 -32.47 -2.70 39.54
CA ALA A 860 -32.30 -3.02 40.96
C ALA A 860 -30.82 -2.92 41.41
N ALA A 861 -29.87 -3.20 40.50
CA ALA A 861 -28.44 -3.01 40.65
C ALA A 861 -27.77 -2.84 39.27
N ARG A 862 -26.52 -2.35 39.24
CA ARG A 862 -25.70 -2.24 38.00
C ARG A 862 -25.32 -3.61 37.40
N GLY A 863 -25.45 -4.70 38.14
CA GLY A 863 -25.21 -6.08 37.70
C GLY A 863 -26.32 -7.03 38.16
N ALA A 864 -26.09 -8.34 38.07
CA ALA A 864 -27.05 -9.32 38.56
C ALA A 864 -27.14 -9.25 40.10
N ALA A 865 -28.30 -8.83 40.61
CA ALA A 865 -28.60 -8.84 42.04
C ALA A 865 -29.42 -10.08 42.39
N PHE A 866 -28.93 -10.86 43.35
CA PHE A 866 -29.61 -12.04 43.88
C PHE A 866 -30.09 -11.76 45.30
N SER A 867 -31.31 -12.21 45.62
CA SER A 867 -31.74 -12.29 47.02
C SER A 867 -30.95 -13.39 47.74
N THR A 868 -31.12 -13.48 49.07
CA THR A 868 -30.59 -14.59 49.85
C THR A 868 -31.03 -15.93 49.24
N ALA A 869 -30.10 -16.89 49.13
CA ALA A 869 -30.39 -18.20 48.56
C ALA A 869 -31.53 -18.88 49.34
N THR A 870 -32.59 -19.25 48.64
CA THR A 870 -33.74 -19.96 49.23
C THR A 870 -33.68 -21.41 48.77
N HIS A 871 -33.66 -22.37 49.71
CA HIS A 871 -33.75 -23.79 49.36
C HIS A 871 -35.15 -24.12 48.87
N ALA A 872 -35.25 -24.62 47.63
CA ALA A 872 -36.46 -25.20 47.08
C ALA A 872 -36.22 -26.68 46.78
N GLY A 873 -37.04 -27.57 47.33
CA GLY A 873 -36.99 -29.00 46.97
C GLY A 873 -37.45 -29.16 45.53
N LEU A 874 -36.53 -29.50 44.62
CA LEU A 874 -36.85 -29.79 43.22
C LEU A 874 -37.22 -31.27 43.08
N ALA A 875 -38.44 -31.55 42.63
CA ALA A 875 -38.86 -32.87 42.18
C ALA A 875 -38.99 -32.84 40.65
N TRP A 876 -38.38 -33.80 39.97
CA TRP A 876 -38.41 -33.90 38.51
C TRP A 876 -39.39 -35.00 38.10
N ASN A 877 -40.24 -34.70 37.12
CA ASN A 877 -41.04 -35.72 36.43
C ASN A 877 -40.53 -35.85 34.99
N THR A 878 -40.15 -37.07 34.60
CA THR A 878 -39.80 -37.39 33.22
C THR A 878 -41.07 -37.61 32.42
N VAL A 879 -41.29 -36.81 31.37
CA VAL A 879 -42.42 -36.97 30.44
C VAL A 879 -41.91 -37.58 29.14
N LEU A 880 -42.55 -38.67 28.70
CA LEU A 880 -42.28 -39.31 27.40
C LEU A 880 -43.28 -38.78 26.36
N PRO A 881 -42.83 -38.25 25.20
CA PRO A 881 -43.73 -37.76 24.17
C PRO A 881 -44.68 -38.86 23.68
N GLY A 882 -45.99 -38.60 23.69
CA GLY A 882 -47.02 -39.49 23.13
C GLY A 882 -47.82 -40.33 24.13
N LYS A 883 -47.59 -40.22 25.45
CA LYS A 883 -48.49 -40.78 26.47
C LYS A 883 -49.23 -39.66 27.21
N PRO A 884 -50.58 -39.65 27.24
CA PRO A 884 -51.30 -38.78 28.14
C PRO A 884 -51.01 -39.22 29.58
N VAL A 885 -50.61 -38.28 30.43
CA VAL A 885 -50.44 -38.48 31.86
C VAL A 885 -51.53 -37.68 32.54
N ASP A 886 -52.41 -38.36 33.28
CA ASP A 886 -53.29 -37.68 34.23
C ASP A 886 -52.39 -37.08 35.33
N PRO A 887 -52.43 -35.76 35.57
CA PRO A 887 -51.60 -35.16 36.61
C PRO A 887 -52.00 -35.76 37.96
N PRO A 888 -51.05 -36.19 38.81
CA PRO A 888 -51.39 -36.57 40.17
C PRO A 888 -51.89 -35.33 40.90
N LEU A 889 -53.15 -35.38 41.34
CA LEU A 889 -53.90 -34.38 42.13
C LEU A 889 -53.28 -34.05 43.51
N GLY A 890 -51.98 -34.30 43.72
CA GLY A 890 -51.29 -34.16 45.01
C GLY A 890 -50.39 -32.92 45.18
N LEU A 891 -50.05 -32.19 44.11
CA LEU A 891 -49.13 -31.04 44.21
C LEU A 891 -49.83 -29.68 44.37
N ILE A 892 -51.07 -29.68 44.88
CA ILE A 892 -51.83 -28.47 45.23
C ILE A 892 -51.46 -27.94 46.63
N TRP A 893 -50.63 -28.64 47.44
CA TRP A 893 -50.45 -28.25 48.86
C TRP A 893 -49.02 -28.20 49.37
N ALA A 894 -48.34 -27.08 49.09
CA ALA A 894 -47.36 -26.50 50.03
C ALA A 894 -47.22 -24.98 49.87
N LEU A 895 -47.67 -24.43 48.73
CA LEU A 895 -47.65 -22.99 48.52
C LEU A 895 -48.86 -22.29 49.15
N ASN A 896 -50.07 -22.84 49.24
CA ASN A 896 -51.21 -22.07 49.78
C ASN A 896 -51.06 -21.60 51.25
N GLY A 897 -50.37 -22.34 52.12
CA GLY A 897 -50.15 -21.96 53.52
C GLY A 897 -49.05 -20.90 53.74
N HIS A 898 -48.10 -20.79 52.81
CA HIS A 898 -46.95 -19.88 52.92
C HIS A 898 -46.90 -18.83 51.80
N ALA A 899 -47.59 -19.02 50.69
CA ALA A 899 -47.74 -18.08 49.59
C ALA A 899 -48.47 -16.83 50.08
N GLY A 900 -49.44 -16.92 51.00
CA GLY A 900 -50.00 -15.70 51.62
C GLY A 900 -48.96 -14.83 52.35
N LYS A 901 -47.88 -15.43 52.88
CA LYS A 901 -46.78 -14.73 53.59
C LYS A 901 -45.60 -14.37 52.67
N LEU A 902 -45.30 -15.20 51.66
CA LEU A 902 -44.27 -14.97 50.63
C LEU A 902 -44.73 -13.99 49.54
N LEU A 903 -46.00 -14.05 49.16
CA LEU A 903 -46.66 -13.13 48.22
C LEU A 903 -47.15 -11.85 48.91
N GLY A 904 -47.18 -11.81 50.25
CA GLY A 904 -47.49 -10.60 51.01
C GLY A 904 -46.38 -9.54 50.96
N ALA A 905 -45.17 -9.92 50.52
CA ALA A 905 -43.99 -9.05 50.46
C ALA A 905 -43.62 -8.59 49.04
N SER A 906 -44.41 -8.93 48.01
CA SER A 906 -44.17 -8.48 46.63
C SER A 906 -45.25 -7.50 46.18
N ASP A 907 -44.84 -6.31 45.76
CA ASP A 907 -45.74 -5.26 45.26
C ASP A 907 -46.55 -5.72 44.03
N LYS A 908 -46.04 -6.71 43.27
CA LYS A 908 -46.76 -7.34 42.16
C LYS A 908 -48.08 -8.01 42.58
N VAL A 909 -48.17 -8.53 43.80
CA VAL A 909 -49.40 -9.19 44.28
C VAL A 909 -50.34 -8.18 44.96
N ARG A 910 -49.82 -7.09 45.52
CA ARG A 910 -50.65 -5.93 45.92
C ARG A 910 -51.36 -5.34 44.69
N ALA A 911 -50.64 -5.16 43.58
CA ALA A 911 -51.23 -4.72 42.31
C ALA A 911 -52.33 -5.67 41.81
N GLN A 912 -52.11 -6.99 41.90
CA GLN A 912 -53.10 -7.99 41.49
C GLN A 912 -54.33 -8.05 42.43
N ARG A 913 -54.16 -7.77 43.73
CA ARG A 913 -55.27 -7.62 44.69
C ARG A 913 -56.10 -6.36 44.43
N VAL A 914 -55.46 -5.28 44.00
CA VAL A 914 -56.14 -4.03 43.62
C VAL A 914 -56.94 -4.21 42.33
N GLY A 915 -56.44 -5.00 41.37
CA GLY A 915 -57.14 -5.33 40.12
C GLY A 915 -58.36 -6.26 40.26
N ALA A 916 -58.56 -6.90 41.42
CA ALA A 916 -59.68 -7.83 41.63
C ALA A 916 -60.95 -7.16 42.19
N ASN A 917 -60.94 -5.85 42.47
CA ASN A 917 -62.12 -5.12 42.92
C ASN A 917 -62.69 -4.27 41.75
N PRO A 918 -63.77 -4.72 41.09
CA PRO A 918 -64.36 -4.01 39.95
C PRO A 918 -65.03 -2.67 40.34
N TYR A 919 -65.00 -2.27 41.61
CA TYR A 919 -65.54 -1.01 42.11
C TYR A 919 -64.47 0.04 42.48
N PHE A 920 -63.18 -0.25 42.28
CA PHE A 920 -62.13 0.77 42.38
C PHE A 920 -61.83 1.35 40.99
N GLU A 921 -61.99 2.67 40.85
CA GLU A 921 -61.46 3.39 39.69
C GLU A 921 -59.93 3.23 39.65
N ILE A 922 -59.43 2.58 38.61
CA ILE A 922 -58.00 2.57 38.29
C ILE A 922 -57.68 3.95 37.71
N PRO A 923 -56.84 4.79 38.37
CA PRO A 923 -56.43 6.06 37.79
C PRO A 923 -55.74 5.80 36.45
N ARG A 924 -56.06 6.59 35.42
CA ARG A 924 -55.36 6.53 34.13
C ARG A 924 -53.85 6.68 34.36
N PRO A 925 -53.00 5.95 33.62
CA PRO A 925 -51.55 6.12 33.73
C PRO A 925 -51.20 7.58 33.47
N VAL A 926 -50.49 8.17 34.43
CA VAL A 926 -49.85 9.48 34.33
C VAL A 926 -48.85 9.41 33.15
N PRO A 927 -48.69 10.45 32.32
CA PRO A 927 -47.67 10.44 31.27
C PRO A 927 -46.30 10.05 31.84
N ALA A 928 -45.55 9.19 31.13
CA ALA A 928 -44.26 8.65 31.59
C ALA A 928 -43.15 9.70 31.83
N VAL A 929 -43.39 10.95 31.42
CA VAL A 929 -42.49 12.10 31.59
C VAL A 929 -43.32 13.35 31.93
N GLU A 930 -43.13 13.94 33.11
CA GLU A 930 -43.83 15.16 33.54
C GLU A 930 -42.93 16.42 33.51
N LEU A 931 -43.49 17.54 33.05
CA LEU A 931 -42.85 18.86 33.08
C LEU A 931 -43.07 19.56 34.43
N ALA A 932 -42.01 19.95 35.13
CA ALA A 932 -42.11 20.77 36.34
C ALA A 932 -41.79 22.26 36.09
N GLN A 933 -42.56 23.17 36.69
CA GLN A 933 -42.30 24.63 36.63
C GLN A 933 -41.14 25.08 37.54
N ARG A 934 -40.51 26.21 37.16
CA ARG A 934 -39.34 26.86 37.80
C ARG A 934 -39.41 26.87 39.34
N GLY A 935 -38.48 26.20 40.01
CA GLY A 935 -38.40 26.12 41.47
C GLY A 935 -36.99 25.82 41.99
N ALA A 936 -36.74 26.19 43.25
CA ALA A 936 -35.44 26.19 43.94
C ALA A 936 -34.64 24.88 43.82
N VAL A 937 -33.33 25.00 43.72
CA VAL A 937 -32.37 23.92 43.44
C VAL A 937 -31.65 23.54 44.74
N LYS A 938 -31.37 22.26 44.97
CA LYS A 938 -30.55 21.77 46.11
C LYS A 938 -29.16 21.38 45.62
N VAL A 939 -28.13 21.65 46.40
CA VAL A 939 -26.76 21.21 46.10
C VAL A 939 -26.56 19.81 46.72
N MET A 940 -26.10 18.87 45.90
CA MET A 940 -25.96 17.46 46.24
C MET A 940 -24.55 16.98 45.88
N SER A 941 -24.09 15.91 46.51
CA SER A 941 -22.89 15.19 46.06
C SER A 941 -23.11 14.63 44.65
N ALA A 942 -22.18 14.85 43.73
CA ALA A 942 -22.26 14.32 42.36
C ALA A 942 -22.20 12.78 42.32
N GLU A 943 -21.47 12.17 43.25
CA GLU A 943 -21.31 10.72 43.32
C GLU A 943 -22.51 9.99 43.95
N THR A 944 -23.12 10.57 44.99
CA THR A 944 -24.12 9.87 45.81
C THR A 944 -25.54 10.41 45.66
N LEU A 945 -25.69 11.61 45.07
CA LEU A 945 -26.96 12.34 45.03
C LEU A 945 -27.60 12.47 46.42
N LEU A 946 -26.79 12.56 47.48
CA LEU A 946 -27.22 12.89 48.83
C LEU A 946 -26.83 14.35 49.16
N ALA A 947 -27.56 14.96 50.08
CA ALA A 947 -27.26 16.32 50.54
C ALA A 947 -25.87 16.35 51.20
N ALA A 948 -24.97 17.20 50.68
CA ALA A 948 -23.58 17.28 51.15
C ALA A 948 -23.40 18.43 52.17
N GLY A 949 -22.77 18.14 53.32
CA GLY A 949 -22.21 19.15 54.23
C GLY A 949 -23.21 20.04 55.00
N ALA A 950 -22.66 20.97 55.80
CA ALA A 950 -23.31 21.67 56.93
C ALA A 950 -24.53 22.59 56.61
N THR A 951 -25.05 22.59 55.38
CA THR A 951 -26.36 23.15 55.03
C THR A 951 -27.22 22.03 54.44
N PRO A 952 -28.00 21.31 55.27
CA PRO A 952 -28.76 20.17 54.82
C PRO A 952 -29.89 20.60 53.88
N GLY A 953 -29.75 20.32 52.59
CA GLY A 953 -30.86 20.24 51.63
C GLY A 953 -31.79 21.46 51.54
N LEU A 954 -31.30 22.67 51.85
CA LEU A 954 -32.09 23.90 51.71
C LEU A 954 -32.19 24.29 50.24
N ALA A 955 -33.42 24.46 49.78
CA ALA A 955 -33.71 24.89 48.41
C ALA A 955 -33.23 26.35 48.24
N MET A 956 -32.41 26.60 47.22
CA MET A 956 -31.86 27.94 46.94
C MET A 956 -32.08 28.36 45.47
N PRO A 957 -32.02 29.65 45.15
CA PRO A 957 -32.08 30.12 43.75
C PRO A 957 -30.96 29.49 42.92
N ALA A 958 -31.22 29.22 41.62
CA ALA A 958 -30.26 28.55 40.73
C ALA A 958 -28.90 29.27 40.65
N SER A 959 -28.89 30.59 40.75
CA SER A 959 -27.65 31.40 40.81
C SER A 959 -26.84 31.14 42.09
N ALA A 960 -27.49 30.99 43.24
CA ALA A 960 -26.82 30.66 44.51
C ALA A 960 -26.32 29.20 44.54
N ALA A 961 -27.05 28.27 43.91
CA ALA A 961 -26.64 26.88 43.79
C ALA A 961 -25.41 26.72 42.87
N ALA A 962 -25.35 27.48 41.77
CA ALA A 962 -24.20 27.50 40.86
C ALA A 962 -22.93 28.04 41.55
N GLU A 963 -23.05 29.08 42.37
CA GLU A 963 -21.94 29.62 43.18
C GLU A 963 -21.41 28.57 44.17
N ALA A 964 -22.29 27.81 44.82
CA ALA A 964 -21.93 26.77 45.78
C ALA A 964 -21.25 25.57 45.12
N VAL A 965 -21.71 25.14 43.94
CA VAL A 965 -21.04 24.08 43.14
C VAL A 965 -19.63 24.53 42.74
N ARG A 966 -19.49 25.78 42.30
CA ARG A 966 -18.19 26.37 41.92
C ARG A 966 -17.21 26.41 43.10
N ILE A 967 -17.67 26.76 44.30
CA ILE A 967 -16.84 26.79 45.52
C ILE A 967 -16.45 25.36 45.95
N GLY A 968 -17.38 24.39 45.87
CA GLY A 968 -17.10 22.99 46.19
C GLY A 968 -16.05 22.35 45.28
N GLY A 969 -16.13 22.62 43.97
CA GLY A 969 -15.14 22.17 42.99
C GLY A 969 -13.73 22.71 43.29
N ASN A 970 -13.62 23.97 43.73
CA ASN A 970 -12.33 24.55 44.14
C ASN A 970 -11.75 23.96 45.45
N GLN A 971 -12.57 23.26 46.25
CA GLN A 971 -12.12 22.53 47.45
C GLN A 971 -11.96 21.02 47.22
N GLY A 972 -12.04 20.56 45.97
CA GLY A 972 -11.87 19.14 45.62
C GLY A 972 -13.09 18.26 45.93
N VAL A 973 -14.29 18.85 46.08
CA VAL A 973 -15.55 18.11 46.29
C VAL A 973 -16.45 18.30 45.07
N GLU A 974 -16.80 17.21 44.37
CA GLU A 974 -17.74 17.26 43.25
C GLU A 974 -19.18 17.43 43.75
N LEU A 975 -19.74 18.61 43.49
CA LEU A 975 -21.12 18.96 43.81
C LEU A 975 -21.91 19.18 42.53
N THR A 976 -23.17 18.78 42.54
CA THR A 976 -24.12 19.05 41.44
C THR A 976 -25.38 19.70 42.00
N THR A 977 -26.15 20.34 41.12
CA THR A 977 -27.42 20.97 41.50
C THR A 977 -28.59 20.09 41.10
N LEU A 978 -29.42 19.68 42.05
CA LEU A 978 -30.65 18.94 41.80
C LEU A 978 -31.85 19.90 41.89
N ALA A 979 -32.53 20.11 40.77
CA ALA A 979 -33.78 20.87 40.76
C ALA A 979 -34.82 20.14 41.64
N MET A 980 -35.50 20.86 42.53
CA MET A 980 -36.72 20.32 43.14
C MET A 980 -37.84 20.35 42.10
N GLY A 981 -37.81 19.42 41.16
CA GLY A 981 -38.87 19.21 40.19
C GLY A 981 -38.42 18.51 38.91
N LEU A 982 -38.68 17.20 38.83
CA LEU A 982 -38.94 16.35 37.65
C LEU A 982 -39.06 14.89 38.13
N VAL A 983 -40.25 14.27 38.19
CA VAL A 983 -40.36 12.83 38.53
C VAL A 983 -40.31 12.01 37.26
#